data_AF-A2D834-F1
#
_entry.id   AF-A2D834-F1
#
_cell.length_a   1.000
_cell.length_b   1.000
_cell.length_c   1.000
_cell.angle_alpha   90.00
_cell.angle_beta   90.00
_cell.angle_gamma   90.00
#
_symmetry.space_group_name_H-M   'P 1'
#
loop_
_entity.id
_entity.type
_entity.pdbx_description
1 polymer ?
#
loop_
_entity_poly.entity_id
_entity_poly.type
_entity_poly.pdbx_seq_one_letter_code
_entity_poly.pdbx_strand_id
1 'polypeptide(L)'
;MSFSKRLFVSGADSSILQTILPYSFGFFYLDSSEEERNALENNFNSLMNQAITYNEDKNEKNQKILESFSQIDQEISEFFSKDSPPFKLLTILLKTYCIYNPKDGYLHGMANILLPLVLLYFPDLNFENSEHFLPLIFWSFTAMLFNTEHIKILQNPEENCQKISEKIRNIIENTAPLTFLWLKLNGIQDLTFLFNDFIYLFSNSLQKQTELLIQVWIMFNRSPSPQNWIVYFSAAILLKLFDKFCQYNPTLLRQILPKLISEIKLEEISRLSLYLYEKSPPMFGNFSKLPKKISESPDTGDDTQLDPTKASTYIIPTHYDRDLRRSNPNQIGFMFTPLPKGIIAPPQARMPGDNIPRCGYCAAFVNKYTVFDKKGFCCNICGSNNILDTKVDLNSVELNYEVYDSYLQNKYLIRKSFIPTEFTIISMSLFKKFPYILDDLLKCYRKVANNRQIGLAIINGGLTCLLFRPSLSIQTFPDEIPEIPLYQIFTGIPYFTQTFSVIKEKIYNLPQIHSNNGAENVIKFAFQIGSRYGSSVKLFFDEQDYNIINNHKTYKDICMPVTESCCEISFQVFPNDVSPLEIDENPSPKISSQNLNGKIPNFTSETINDIFPSETENKPVLDYKTEEEETNNLSKSKTLVEIAAITGGTFSILRKPDFEYINSYTLHDSFIYAKGPGGTGLTDYAGEGFLKNAKGICCAKIGVNQTFFLTYPAKNMTTKYLQIALFYTTEVCSRKVRVFNLKLDNNCQYNEGVIDKYVCAMVSNSLIVESKESAEKLYNEYKNKFKDVNLFLTENLLKTKSPEIYEKAISYRDGYTLHAKADPLSDEIVSV
;
A
#
# COMPACT_ATOMS: atom_id res chain seq x y z
N MET A 1 29.80 6.83 2.28
CA MET A 1 28.53 7.03 3.03
C MET A 1 27.76 8.12 2.28
N SER A 2 26.52 7.86 1.86
CA SER A 2 25.70 8.84 1.12
C SER A 2 25.50 10.12 1.94
N PHE A 3 25.20 11.23 1.26
CA PHE A 3 24.95 12.54 1.90
C PHE A 3 23.90 12.44 3.01
N SER A 4 22.75 11.83 2.71
CA SER A 4 21.65 11.60 3.67
C SER A 4 22.10 10.79 4.88
N LYS A 5 22.88 9.72 4.66
CA LYS A 5 23.36 8.86 5.75
C LYS A 5 24.39 9.58 6.65
N ARG A 6 25.22 10.46 6.08
CA ARG A 6 26.14 11.31 6.88
C ARG A 6 25.37 12.30 7.74
N LEU A 7 24.39 13.00 7.17
CA LEU A 7 23.56 13.95 7.91
C LEU A 7 22.77 13.28 9.02
N PHE A 8 22.23 12.10 8.77
CA PHE A 8 21.48 11.33 9.75
C PHE A 8 22.34 10.92 10.97
N VAL A 9 23.58 10.48 10.75
CA VAL A 9 24.46 10.00 11.84
C VAL A 9 25.19 11.13 12.55
N SER A 10 25.69 12.10 11.80
CA SER A 10 26.64 13.11 12.30
C SER A 10 26.03 14.50 12.44
N GLY A 11 24.80 14.71 12.00
CA GLY A 11 24.21 16.03 11.89
C GLY A 11 24.97 16.90 10.88
N ALA A 12 24.86 18.21 11.05
CA ALA A 12 25.60 19.20 10.29
C ALA A 12 26.17 20.26 11.22
N ASP A 13 27.33 20.81 10.86
CA ASP A 13 27.97 21.92 11.58
C ASP A 13 27.05 23.16 11.54
N SER A 14 26.93 23.84 12.68
CA SER A 14 26.08 25.02 12.85
C SER A 14 26.37 26.11 11.80
N SER A 15 27.63 26.25 11.38
CA SER A 15 28.06 27.23 10.38
C SER A 15 27.49 27.01 8.97
N ILE A 16 27.04 25.78 8.65
CA ILE A 16 26.51 25.43 7.32
C ILE A 16 25.02 25.05 7.36
N LEU A 17 24.37 25.13 8.53
CA LEU A 17 22.99 24.68 8.69
C LEU A 17 22.02 25.40 7.74
N GLN A 18 22.15 26.73 7.61
CA GLN A 18 21.31 27.51 6.71
C GLN A 18 21.45 27.07 5.25
N THR A 19 22.67 26.74 4.81
CA THR A 19 22.94 26.31 3.44
C THR A 19 22.46 24.88 3.17
N ILE A 20 22.61 24.00 4.17
CA ILE A 20 22.33 22.57 3.98
C ILE A 20 20.85 22.23 4.16
N LEU A 21 20.10 23.05 4.91
CA LEU A 21 18.72 22.73 5.28
C LEU A 21 17.81 22.43 4.07
N PRO A 22 17.79 23.27 3.01
CA PRO A 22 17.03 23.00 1.78
C PRO A 22 17.33 21.63 1.17
N TYR A 23 18.61 21.25 1.13
CA TYR A 23 19.03 19.94 0.63
C TYR A 23 18.68 18.85 1.62
N SER A 24 18.80 19.09 2.93
CA SER A 24 18.55 18.08 3.97
C SER A 24 17.07 17.70 4.10
N PHE A 25 16.14 18.59 3.75
CA PHE A 25 14.71 18.27 3.72
C PHE A 25 14.24 17.81 2.34
N GLY A 26 15.15 17.65 1.37
CA GLY A 26 14.82 17.19 0.02
C GLY A 26 14.07 18.23 -0.82
N PHE A 27 14.11 19.50 -0.40
CA PHE A 27 13.55 20.60 -1.19
C PHE A 27 14.45 20.93 -2.38
N PHE A 28 15.77 20.96 -2.18
CA PHE A 28 16.74 21.00 -3.26
C PHE A 28 17.36 19.63 -3.50
N TYR A 29 17.36 19.19 -4.75
CA TYR A 29 18.15 18.04 -5.16
C TYR A 29 19.64 18.39 -5.12
N LEU A 30 20.49 17.40 -4.85
CA LEU A 30 21.94 17.62 -4.77
C LEU A 30 22.54 18.09 -6.10
N ASP A 31 21.90 17.73 -7.19
CA ASP A 31 22.23 18.07 -8.57
C ASP A 31 21.38 19.23 -9.13
N SER A 32 20.55 19.88 -8.29
CA SER A 32 19.69 20.98 -8.74
C SER A 32 20.53 22.16 -9.24
N SER A 33 20.12 22.68 -10.40
CA SER A 33 20.74 23.84 -11.03
C SER A 33 20.32 25.15 -10.36
N GLU A 34 21.09 26.21 -10.57
CA GLU A 34 20.73 27.54 -10.07
C GLU A 34 19.39 28.03 -10.64
N GLU A 35 19.10 27.72 -11.91
CA GLU A 35 17.84 28.07 -12.56
C GLU A 35 16.62 27.40 -11.89
N GLU A 36 16.74 26.12 -11.52
CA GLU A 36 15.68 25.40 -10.80
C GLU A 36 15.44 25.99 -9.41
N ARG A 37 16.51 26.38 -8.72
CA ARG A 37 16.40 27.05 -7.40
C ARG A 37 15.73 28.42 -7.53
N ASN A 38 16.10 29.20 -8.55
CA ASN A 38 15.49 30.51 -8.83
C ASN A 38 14.01 30.38 -9.23
N ALA A 39 13.62 29.29 -9.92
CA ALA A 39 12.22 29.04 -10.26
C ALA A 39 11.33 28.84 -9.01
N LEU A 40 11.87 28.20 -7.96
CA LEU A 40 11.16 27.99 -6.70
C LEU A 40 11.02 29.26 -5.87
N GLU A 41 12.01 30.15 -5.93
CA GLU A 41 11.92 31.51 -5.37
C GLU A 41 10.82 32.32 -6.07
N ASN A 42 10.76 32.27 -7.41
CA ASN A 42 9.69 32.91 -8.17
C ASN A 42 8.30 32.36 -7.82
N ASN A 43 8.18 31.04 -7.60
CA ASN A 43 6.93 30.42 -7.18
C ASN A 43 6.52 30.90 -5.78
N PHE A 44 7.45 30.94 -4.83
CA PHE A 44 7.20 31.50 -3.50
C PHE A 44 6.72 32.94 -3.58
N ASN A 45 7.40 33.80 -4.34
CA ASN A 45 7.02 35.20 -4.51
C ASN A 45 5.61 35.35 -5.11
N SER A 46 5.23 34.47 -6.04
CA SER A 46 3.86 34.42 -6.57
C SER A 46 2.83 34.09 -5.49
N LEU A 47 3.08 33.06 -4.69
CA LEU A 47 2.20 32.64 -3.59
C LEU A 47 2.11 33.71 -2.49
N MET A 48 3.25 34.33 -2.15
CA MET A 48 3.32 35.40 -1.16
C MET A 48 2.52 36.62 -1.61
N ASN A 49 2.65 37.03 -2.88
CA ASN A 49 1.85 38.10 -3.45
C ASN A 49 0.34 37.78 -3.43
N GLN A 50 -0.03 36.52 -3.69
CA GLN A 50 -1.43 36.08 -3.55
C GLN A 50 -1.92 36.19 -2.10
N ALA A 51 -1.08 35.82 -1.13
CA ALA A 51 -1.43 35.92 0.29
C ALA A 51 -1.57 37.39 0.76
N ILE A 52 -0.73 38.31 0.27
CA ILE A 52 -0.79 39.74 0.58
C ILE A 52 -2.01 40.40 -0.06
N THR A 53 -2.29 40.08 -1.33
CA THR A 53 -3.37 40.70 -2.11
C THR A 53 -4.73 40.05 -1.87
N TYR A 54 -4.78 39.00 -1.03
CA TYR A 54 -6.01 38.28 -0.73
C TYR A 54 -7.04 39.22 -0.07
N ASN A 55 -8.11 39.54 -0.81
CA ASN A 55 -9.12 40.50 -0.39
C ASN A 55 -10.33 39.78 0.22
N GLU A 56 -10.65 40.09 1.48
CA GLU A 56 -11.69 39.44 2.28
C GLU A 56 -13.08 39.59 1.64
N ASP A 57 -13.34 40.73 1.00
CA ASP A 57 -14.67 41.09 0.47
C ASP A 57 -15.07 40.40 -0.85
N LYS A 58 -14.13 39.71 -1.53
CA LYS A 58 -14.36 39.20 -2.90
C LYS A 58 -14.50 37.67 -3.01
N ASN A 59 -14.23 36.91 -1.96
CA ASN A 59 -14.06 35.44 -2.05
C ASN A 59 -14.84 34.64 -1.00
N GLU A 60 -16.18 34.74 -1.00
CA GLU A 60 -17.07 33.91 -0.15
C GLU A 60 -16.82 32.39 -0.28
N LYS A 61 -16.27 31.93 -1.41
CA LYS A 61 -16.01 30.51 -1.67
C LYS A 61 -14.88 29.89 -0.83
N ASN A 62 -14.10 30.68 -0.12
CA ASN A 62 -12.88 30.25 0.58
C ASN A 62 -12.88 30.61 2.09
N GLN A 63 -14.03 30.47 2.75
CA GLN A 63 -14.18 30.77 4.19
C GLN A 63 -13.09 30.14 5.09
N LYS A 64 -12.65 28.92 4.78
CA LYS A 64 -11.61 28.21 5.54
C LYS A 64 -10.25 28.93 5.55
N ILE A 65 -9.91 29.64 4.46
CA ILE A 65 -8.65 30.41 4.39
C ILE A 65 -8.73 31.64 5.29
N LEU A 66 -9.88 32.33 5.32
CA LEU A 66 -10.09 33.49 6.19
C LEU A 66 -10.08 33.11 7.67
N GLU A 67 -10.71 31.97 8.01
CA GLU A 67 -10.64 31.41 9.37
C GLU A 67 -9.19 31.08 9.75
N SER A 68 -8.41 30.48 8.83
CA SER A 68 -7.00 30.19 9.03
C SER A 68 -6.18 31.46 9.27
N PHE A 69 -6.42 32.53 8.50
CA PHE A 69 -5.72 33.82 8.64
C PHE A 69 -5.96 34.45 10.01
N SER A 70 -7.21 34.40 10.48
CA SER A 70 -7.58 34.92 11.81
C SER A 70 -6.90 34.13 12.93
N GLN A 71 -6.84 32.80 12.81
CA GLN A 71 -6.16 31.94 13.78
C GLN A 71 -4.65 32.20 13.82
N ILE A 72 -4.01 32.39 12.67
CA ILE A 72 -2.59 32.76 12.57
C ILE A 72 -2.32 34.05 13.36
N ASP A 73 -3.11 35.09 13.12
CA ASP A 73 -2.90 36.39 13.76
C ASP A 73 -3.13 36.33 15.28
N GLN A 74 -4.04 35.47 15.74
CA GLN A 74 -4.27 35.20 17.17
C GLN A 74 -3.07 34.47 17.80
N GLU A 75 -2.64 33.34 17.23
CA GLU A 75 -1.57 32.52 17.81
C GLU A 75 -0.22 33.26 17.82
N ILE A 76 0.15 33.95 16.74
CA ILE A 76 1.41 34.70 16.69
C ILE A 76 1.42 35.87 17.69
N SER A 77 0.24 36.46 17.98
CA SER A 77 0.14 37.56 18.93
C SER A 77 0.44 37.14 20.38
N GLU A 78 0.45 35.85 20.68
CA GLU A 78 0.88 35.32 21.98
C GLU A 78 2.41 35.40 22.16
N PHE A 79 3.16 35.40 21.05
CA PHE A 79 4.63 35.45 21.06
C PHE A 79 5.18 36.86 20.83
N PHE A 80 4.52 37.64 19.97
CA PHE A 80 5.05 38.91 19.48
C PHE A 80 3.96 39.99 19.40
N SER A 81 4.36 41.25 19.56
CA SER A 81 3.44 42.37 19.32
C SER A 81 3.11 42.46 17.82
N LYS A 82 1.85 42.81 17.48
CA LYS A 82 1.35 42.85 16.09
C LYS A 82 2.16 43.74 15.15
N ASP A 83 2.80 44.77 15.68
CA ASP A 83 3.63 45.69 14.91
C ASP A 83 5.07 45.24 14.72
N SER A 84 5.50 44.23 15.47
CA SER A 84 6.88 43.76 15.44
C SER A 84 7.24 43.07 14.11
N PRO A 85 8.48 43.22 13.63
CA PRO A 85 8.94 42.52 12.43
C PRO A 85 8.77 40.99 12.46
N PRO A 86 9.03 40.26 13.57
CA PRO A 86 8.80 38.81 13.65
C PRO A 86 7.34 38.41 13.45
N PHE A 87 6.41 39.19 14.00
CA PHE A 87 4.98 38.96 13.83
C PHE A 87 4.62 39.00 12.34
N LYS A 88 5.00 40.08 11.66
CA LYS A 88 4.69 40.26 10.23
C LYS A 88 5.27 39.14 9.36
N LEU A 89 6.50 38.72 9.65
CA LEU A 89 7.20 37.69 8.90
C LEU A 89 6.58 36.30 9.08
N LEU A 90 6.27 35.90 10.32
CA LEU A 90 5.61 34.61 10.59
C LEU A 90 4.20 34.60 9.99
N THR A 91 3.46 35.71 10.13
CA THR A 91 2.12 35.85 9.56
C THR A 91 2.17 35.66 8.05
N ILE A 92 3.09 36.34 7.33
CA ILE A 92 3.13 36.22 5.88
C ILE A 92 3.52 34.81 5.41
N LEU A 93 4.47 34.14 6.07
CA LEU A 93 4.87 32.78 5.70
C LEU A 93 3.72 31.78 5.90
N LEU A 94 3.00 31.86 7.01
CA LEU A 94 1.86 30.97 7.29
C LEU A 94 0.64 31.28 6.41
N LYS A 95 0.36 32.56 6.11
CA LYS A 95 -0.68 32.93 5.14
C LYS A 95 -0.33 32.40 3.75
N THR A 96 0.93 32.51 3.34
CA THR A 96 1.45 31.92 2.09
C THR A 96 1.26 30.40 2.07
N TYR A 97 1.49 29.72 3.21
CA TYR A 97 1.28 28.28 3.33
C TYR A 97 -0.19 27.90 3.13
N CYS A 98 -1.13 28.68 3.68
CA CYS A 98 -2.56 28.42 3.50
C CYS A 98 -3.02 28.58 2.04
N ILE A 99 -2.39 29.49 1.28
CA ILE A 99 -2.63 29.60 -0.17
C ILE A 99 -2.08 28.38 -0.90
N TYR A 100 -0.89 27.91 -0.50
CA TYR A 100 -0.26 26.74 -1.10
C TYR A 100 -1.01 25.43 -0.79
N ASN A 101 -1.47 25.23 0.46
CA ASN A 101 -2.23 24.06 0.89
C ASN A 101 -3.60 24.47 1.49
N PRO A 102 -4.58 24.84 0.63
CA PRO A 102 -5.88 25.34 1.10
C PRO A 102 -6.74 24.23 1.72
N LYS A 103 -6.46 22.95 1.42
CA LYS A 103 -7.22 21.82 1.94
C LYS A 103 -7.02 21.69 3.44
N ASP A 104 -5.78 21.74 3.91
CA ASP A 104 -5.48 21.65 5.32
C ASP A 104 -5.56 23.03 5.98
N GLY A 105 -5.09 24.07 5.29
CA GLY A 105 -5.04 25.44 5.79
C GLY A 105 -4.03 25.58 6.93
N TYR A 106 -4.33 26.47 7.87
CA TYR A 106 -3.57 26.59 9.11
C TYR A 106 -4.06 25.57 10.14
N LEU A 107 -3.11 24.97 10.86
CA LEU A 107 -3.40 24.12 12.01
C LEU A 107 -2.66 24.68 13.23
N HIS A 108 -3.32 24.65 14.38
CA HIS A 108 -2.76 25.17 15.64
C HIS A 108 -1.41 24.50 15.93
N GLY A 109 -0.39 25.31 16.26
CA GLY A 109 0.96 24.85 16.54
C GLY A 109 1.93 24.89 15.36
N MET A 110 1.47 25.18 14.15
CA MET A 110 2.35 25.40 13.01
C MET A 110 3.30 26.59 13.22
N ALA A 111 2.87 27.62 13.96
CA ALA A 111 3.74 28.76 14.29
C ALA A 111 4.92 28.35 15.18
N ASN A 112 4.69 27.46 16.17
CA ASN A 112 5.73 26.93 17.04
C ASN A 112 6.78 26.07 16.31
N ILE A 113 6.39 25.45 15.20
CA ILE A 113 7.29 24.67 14.36
C ILE A 113 8.05 25.59 13.38
N LEU A 114 7.41 26.64 12.88
CA LEU A 114 8.04 27.58 11.96
C LEU A 114 9.06 28.50 12.64
N LEU A 115 8.79 28.94 13.87
CA LEU A 115 9.63 29.91 14.58
C LEU A 115 11.10 29.49 14.71
N PRO A 116 11.46 28.24 15.07
CA PRO A 116 12.86 27.83 15.11
C PRO A 116 13.58 27.87 13.75
N LEU A 117 12.85 27.66 12.64
CA LEU A 117 13.42 27.87 11.30
C LEU A 117 13.71 29.34 11.08
N VAL A 118 12.80 30.24 11.45
CA VAL A 118 13.04 31.69 11.35
C VAL A 118 14.24 32.10 12.20
N LEU A 119 14.35 31.61 13.44
CA LEU A 119 15.47 31.91 14.34
C LEU A 119 16.81 31.34 13.83
N LEU A 120 16.80 30.26 13.04
CA LEU A 120 18.02 29.75 12.42
C LEU A 120 18.60 30.75 11.40
N TYR A 121 17.74 31.37 10.58
CA TYR A 121 18.16 32.36 9.58
C TYR A 121 18.31 33.77 10.15
N PHE A 122 17.55 34.10 11.21
CA PHE A 122 17.55 35.40 11.88
C PHE A 122 17.67 35.24 13.40
N PRO A 123 18.87 34.92 13.94
CA PRO A 123 19.06 34.63 15.37
C PRO A 123 18.67 35.78 16.29
N ASP A 124 18.98 37.02 15.89
CA ASP A 124 18.67 38.24 16.64
C ASP A 124 17.33 38.87 16.22
N LEU A 125 16.55 38.16 15.40
CA LEU A 125 15.33 38.68 14.77
C LEU A 125 15.59 40.00 14.00
N ASN A 126 16.80 40.16 13.48
CA ASN A 126 17.14 41.22 12.54
C ASN A 126 16.83 40.72 11.12
N PHE A 127 15.90 41.39 10.44
CA PHE A 127 15.38 40.96 9.14
C PHE A 127 15.93 41.77 7.97
N GLU A 128 17.05 42.47 8.16
CA GLU A 128 17.82 43.06 7.06
C GLU A 128 18.18 41.97 6.04
N ASN A 129 17.87 42.20 4.76
CA ASN A 129 18.04 41.24 3.66
C ASN A 129 17.22 39.94 3.78
N SER A 130 16.07 39.98 4.45
CA SER A 130 15.22 38.79 4.64
C SER A 130 14.66 38.20 3.34
N GLU A 131 14.52 38.99 2.28
CA GLU A 131 13.87 38.60 1.02
C GLU A 131 14.42 37.30 0.43
N HIS A 132 15.75 37.10 0.45
CA HIS A 132 16.39 35.90 -0.12
C HIS A 132 16.20 34.64 0.73
N PHE A 133 15.92 34.78 2.03
CA PHE A 133 15.80 33.65 2.95
C PHE A 133 14.35 33.19 3.14
N LEU A 134 13.35 34.05 2.89
CA LEU A 134 11.94 33.68 3.01
C LEU A 134 11.54 32.45 2.17
N PRO A 135 11.92 32.34 0.88
CA PRO A 135 11.63 31.14 0.10
C PRO A 135 12.26 29.89 0.71
N LEU A 136 13.51 29.98 1.19
CA LEU A 136 14.22 28.85 1.78
C LEU A 136 13.56 28.38 3.07
N ILE A 137 13.16 29.31 3.94
CA ILE A 137 12.43 29.01 5.18
C ILE A 137 11.08 28.36 4.85
N PHE A 138 10.30 28.97 3.96
CA PHE A 138 8.98 28.51 3.57
C PHE A 138 9.00 27.07 3.04
N TRP A 139 9.89 26.81 2.09
CA TRP A 139 9.97 25.51 1.47
C TRP A 139 10.60 24.45 2.36
N SER A 140 11.58 24.83 3.20
CA SER A 140 12.13 23.93 4.23
C SER A 140 11.06 23.51 5.23
N PHE A 141 10.25 24.46 5.70
CA PHE A 141 9.11 24.19 6.58
C PHE A 141 8.11 23.23 5.94
N THR A 142 7.74 23.51 4.69
CA THR A 142 6.76 22.73 3.93
C THR A 142 7.26 21.30 3.71
N ALA A 143 8.49 21.15 3.21
CA ALA A 143 9.10 19.84 2.97
C ALA A 143 9.22 19.01 4.26
N MET A 144 9.63 19.64 5.36
CA MET A 144 9.70 18.99 6.68
C MET A 144 8.34 18.41 7.10
N LEU A 145 7.27 19.21 7.02
CA LEU A 145 5.93 18.75 7.40
C LEU A 145 5.41 17.61 6.52
N PHE A 146 5.73 17.61 5.23
CA PHE A 146 5.32 16.54 4.32
C PHE A 146 6.11 15.26 4.54
N ASN A 147 7.44 15.34 4.64
CA ASN A 147 8.31 14.18 4.81
C ASN A 147 7.98 13.43 6.09
N THR A 148 7.74 14.14 7.20
CA THR A 148 7.38 13.53 8.47
C THR A 148 5.87 13.27 8.62
N GLU A 149 5.08 13.58 7.60
CA GLU A 149 3.60 13.55 7.61
C GLU A 149 2.97 14.28 8.81
N HIS A 150 3.63 15.33 9.31
CA HIS A 150 3.27 15.98 10.57
C HIS A 150 1.90 16.65 10.55
N ILE A 151 1.44 17.03 9.35
CA ILE A 151 0.10 17.58 9.13
C ILE A 151 -0.98 16.63 9.69
N LYS A 152 -0.79 15.31 9.53
CA LYS A 152 -1.75 14.31 10.06
C LYS A 152 -1.86 14.41 11.57
N ILE A 153 -0.72 14.59 12.26
CA ILE A 153 -0.69 14.75 13.73
C ILE A 153 -1.45 16.02 14.12
N LEU A 154 -1.20 17.13 13.45
CA LEU A 154 -1.83 18.42 13.75
C LEU A 154 -3.35 18.44 13.46
N GLN A 155 -3.86 17.62 12.55
CA GLN A 155 -5.31 17.54 12.24
C GLN A 155 -6.14 16.95 13.38
N ASN A 156 -5.60 15.95 14.09
CA ASN A 156 -6.23 15.38 15.29
C ASN A 156 -5.15 15.08 16.35
N PRO A 157 -4.67 16.12 17.07
CA PRO A 157 -3.52 16.01 17.95
C PRO A 157 -3.67 14.93 19.02
N GLU A 158 -4.83 14.85 19.67
CA GLU A 158 -5.06 13.93 20.77
C GLU A 158 -5.05 12.46 20.30
N GLU A 159 -5.85 12.13 19.28
CA GLU A 159 -5.94 10.76 18.75
C GLU A 159 -4.58 10.29 18.18
N ASN A 160 -3.89 11.17 17.45
CA ASN A 160 -2.60 10.79 16.85
C ASN A 160 -1.47 10.72 17.87
N CYS A 161 -1.46 11.56 18.91
CA CYS A 161 -0.50 11.44 20.01
C CYS A 161 -0.72 10.15 20.80
N GLN A 162 -1.97 9.72 21.00
CA GLN A 162 -2.28 8.42 21.61
C GLN A 162 -1.72 7.27 20.75
N LYS A 163 -1.94 7.28 19.42
CA LYS A 163 -1.37 6.28 18.50
C LYS A 163 0.16 6.26 18.50
N ILE A 164 0.80 7.43 18.57
CA ILE A 164 2.27 7.53 18.69
C ILE A 164 2.71 6.89 20.01
N SER A 165 2.03 7.20 21.11
CA SER A 165 2.33 6.67 22.44
C SER A 165 2.15 5.14 22.51
N GLU A 166 1.10 4.61 21.88
CA GLU A 166 0.89 3.16 21.72
C GLU A 166 2.06 2.50 20.99
N LYS A 167 2.52 3.08 19.87
CA LYS A 167 3.68 2.55 19.15
C LYS A 167 4.96 2.58 19.99
N ILE A 168 5.20 3.69 20.70
CA ILE A 168 6.36 3.83 21.61
C ILE A 168 6.30 2.76 22.71
N ARG A 169 5.12 2.61 23.33
CA ARG A 169 4.86 1.60 24.37
C ARG A 169 5.19 0.20 23.86
N ASN A 170 4.69 -0.19 22.70
CA ASN A 170 4.96 -1.51 22.13
C ASN A 170 6.45 -1.74 21.87
N ILE A 171 7.18 -0.71 21.41
CA ILE A 171 8.63 -0.79 21.22
C ILE A 171 9.34 -0.99 22.57
N ILE A 172 9.00 -0.18 23.58
CA ILE A 172 9.64 -0.25 24.91
C ILE A 172 9.30 -1.56 25.62
N GLU A 173 8.06 -2.03 25.55
CA GLU A 173 7.64 -3.31 26.13
C GLU A 173 8.47 -4.47 25.57
N ASN A 174 8.71 -4.48 24.26
CA ASN A 174 9.50 -5.52 23.60
C ASN A 174 11.01 -5.40 23.82
N THR A 175 11.54 -4.17 23.94
CA THR A 175 13.00 -3.94 23.94
C THR A 175 13.59 -3.65 25.33
N ALA A 176 12.80 -3.09 26.24
CA ALA A 176 13.17 -2.80 27.62
C ALA A 176 11.96 -2.97 28.56
N PRO A 177 11.56 -4.22 28.86
CA PRO A 177 10.38 -4.51 29.67
C PRO A 177 10.38 -3.84 31.05
N LEU A 178 11.56 -3.64 31.66
CA LEU A 178 11.68 -2.95 32.94
C LEU A 178 11.29 -1.47 32.87
N THR A 179 11.67 -0.77 31.80
CA THR A 179 11.25 0.62 31.57
C THR A 179 9.75 0.69 31.36
N PHE A 180 9.18 -0.25 30.59
CA PHE A 180 7.73 -0.33 30.40
C PHE A 180 6.98 -0.60 31.71
N LEU A 181 7.45 -1.57 32.50
CA LEU A 181 6.86 -1.90 33.80
C LEU A 181 6.88 -0.68 34.73
N TRP A 182 7.99 0.06 34.78
CA TRP A 182 8.07 1.29 35.57
C TRP A 182 7.07 2.35 35.09
N LEU A 183 6.92 2.57 33.78
CA LEU A 183 5.91 3.50 33.25
C LEU A 183 4.49 3.10 33.67
N LYS A 184 4.18 1.81 33.60
CA LYS A 184 2.87 1.24 34.00
C LYS A 184 2.61 1.38 35.50
N LEU A 185 3.59 1.06 36.34
CA LEU A 185 3.47 1.18 37.80
C LEU A 185 3.27 2.63 38.26
N ASN A 186 3.79 3.60 37.49
CA ASN A 186 3.65 5.02 37.78
C ASN A 186 2.45 5.68 37.06
N GLY A 187 1.63 4.91 36.34
CA GLY A 187 0.43 5.42 35.66
C GLY A 187 0.72 6.41 34.53
N ILE A 188 1.90 6.34 33.91
CA ILE A 188 2.35 7.25 32.84
C ILE A 188 2.66 6.52 31.53
N GLN A 189 2.16 5.27 31.38
CA GLN A 189 2.35 4.44 30.18
C GLN A 189 1.74 5.03 28.90
N ASP A 190 0.79 5.95 29.04
CA ASP A 190 0.16 6.63 27.90
C ASP A 190 0.94 7.85 27.43
N LEU A 191 2.08 8.15 28.08
CA LEU A 191 3.08 9.15 27.66
C LEU A 191 2.50 10.54 27.40
N THR A 192 1.42 10.91 28.09
CA THR A 192 0.75 12.21 27.96
C THR A 192 1.68 13.40 28.21
N PHE A 193 2.73 13.21 29.02
CA PHE A 193 3.76 14.21 29.27
C PHE A 193 4.61 14.55 28.04
N LEU A 194 4.62 13.71 26.99
CA LEU A 194 5.32 13.94 25.72
C LEU A 194 4.42 14.52 24.60
N PHE A 195 3.12 14.70 24.84
CA PHE A 195 2.21 15.11 23.75
C PHE A 195 2.61 16.45 23.12
N ASN A 196 3.07 17.40 23.92
CA ASN A 196 3.60 18.66 23.40
C ASN A 196 4.84 18.44 22.53
N ASP A 197 5.72 17.51 22.91
CA ASP A 197 6.91 17.19 22.11
C ASP A 197 6.54 16.50 20.80
N PHE A 198 5.46 15.71 20.78
CA PHE A 198 4.92 15.17 19.54
C PHE A 198 4.38 16.28 18.66
N ILE A 199 3.46 17.10 19.18
CA ILE A 199 2.77 18.16 18.42
C ILE A 199 3.75 19.18 17.86
N TYR A 200 4.76 19.59 18.63
CA TYR A 200 5.68 20.65 18.22
C TYR A 200 7.05 20.13 17.77
N LEU A 201 7.16 18.82 17.44
CA LEU A 201 8.42 18.20 17.01
C LEU A 201 9.60 18.52 17.95
N PHE A 202 9.38 18.39 19.26
CA PHE A 202 10.33 18.73 20.33
C PHE A 202 10.74 20.20 20.44
N SER A 203 10.11 21.13 19.71
CA SER A 203 10.50 22.54 19.75
C SER A 203 10.35 23.15 21.15
N ASN A 204 9.36 22.73 21.93
CA ASN A 204 9.21 23.17 23.32
C ASN A 204 10.34 22.67 24.23
N SER A 205 10.69 21.39 24.14
CA SER A 205 11.77 20.83 24.97
C SER A 205 13.16 21.33 24.59
N LEU A 206 13.36 21.69 23.32
CA LEU A 206 14.64 22.14 22.78
C LEU A 206 14.66 23.63 22.41
N GLN A 207 13.69 24.43 22.88
CA GLN A 207 13.50 25.81 22.45
C GLN A 207 14.74 26.69 22.67
N LYS A 208 15.49 26.43 23.75
CA LYS A 208 16.72 27.17 24.09
C LYS A 208 17.95 26.73 23.27
N GLN A 209 17.81 25.69 22.45
CA GLN A 209 18.89 25.06 21.69
C GLN A 209 18.45 24.88 20.23
N THR A 210 18.16 25.99 19.55
CA THR A 210 17.69 26.01 18.16
C THR A 210 18.55 25.14 17.25
N GLU A 211 19.88 25.22 17.35
CA GLU A 211 20.78 24.40 16.55
C GLU A 211 20.58 22.89 16.75
N LEU A 212 20.44 22.45 18.01
CA LEU A 212 20.19 21.04 18.33
C LEU A 212 18.82 20.59 17.81
N LEU A 213 17.80 21.42 17.94
CA LEU A 213 16.46 21.16 17.40
C LEU A 213 16.50 20.98 15.88
N ILE A 214 17.21 21.85 15.16
CA ILE A 214 17.37 21.73 13.71
C ILE A 214 18.09 20.43 13.35
N GLN A 215 19.12 20.03 14.09
CA GLN A 215 19.79 18.73 13.85
C GLN A 215 18.85 17.54 14.11
N VAL A 216 17.99 17.61 15.13
CA VAL A 216 16.93 16.61 15.35
C VAL A 216 15.99 16.53 14.16
N TRP A 217 15.56 17.68 13.60
CA TRP A 217 14.69 17.70 12.42
C TRP A 217 15.37 17.20 11.15
N ILE A 218 16.66 17.50 10.95
CA ILE A 218 17.47 16.91 9.86
C ILE A 218 17.47 15.39 10.01
N MET A 219 17.68 14.89 11.23
CA MET A 219 17.66 13.46 11.50
C MET A 219 16.29 12.83 11.21
N PHE A 220 15.18 13.50 11.59
CA PHE A 220 13.83 13.00 11.30
C PHE A 220 13.64 12.83 9.79
N ASN A 221 13.98 13.87 9.02
CA ASN A 221 13.81 13.89 7.56
C ASN A 221 14.76 12.94 6.82
N ARG A 222 15.94 12.66 7.37
CA ARG A 222 16.95 11.77 6.76
C ARG A 222 17.01 10.38 7.34
N SER A 223 16.03 10.05 8.18
CA SER A 223 15.92 8.72 8.75
C SER A 223 15.38 7.70 7.74
N PRO A 224 15.57 6.39 7.98
CA PRO A 224 14.97 5.32 7.18
C PRO A 224 13.44 5.31 7.12
N SER A 225 12.76 6.00 8.04
CA SER A 225 11.28 6.08 8.07
C SER A 225 10.85 7.43 8.67
N PRO A 226 10.97 8.55 7.93
CA PRO A 226 10.72 9.89 8.44
C PRO A 226 9.36 10.05 9.12
N GLN A 227 8.31 9.46 8.55
CA GLN A 227 6.93 9.49 9.06
C GLN A 227 6.71 8.77 10.40
N ASN A 228 7.60 7.85 10.77
CA ASN A 228 7.52 7.16 12.07
C ASN A 228 8.71 7.50 12.97
N TRP A 229 9.63 8.37 12.53
CA TRP A 229 10.90 8.53 13.24
C TRP A 229 10.73 9.13 14.64
N ILE A 230 9.70 9.96 14.82
CA ILE A 230 9.34 10.51 16.12
C ILE A 230 9.11 9.42 17.17
N VAL A 231 8.53 8.28 16.77
CA VAL A 231 8.29 7.13 17.66
C VAL A 231 9.62 6.55 18.15
N TYR A 232 10.56 6.27 17.25
CA TYR A 232 11.86 5.69 17.57
C TYR A 232 12.76 6.66 18.34
N PHE A 233 12.67 7.95 18.01
CA PHE A 233 13.36 9.02 18.71
C PHE A 233 12.87 9.15 20.16
N SER A 234 11.56 9.22 20.36
CA SER A 234 10.97 9.29 21.69
C SER A 234 11.25 8.04 22.51
N ALA A 235 11.15 6.84 21.92
CA ALA A 235 11.51 5.59 22.61
C ALA A 235 12.97 5.61 23.06
N ALA A 236 13.90 6.04 22.19
CA ALA A 236 15.31 6.17 22.54
C ALA A 236 15.56 7.17 23.68
N ILE A 237 14.87 8.31 23.68
CA ILE A 237 14.93 9.28 24.79
C ILE A 237 14.47 8.62 26.10
N LEU A 238 13.34 7.90 26.08
CA LEU A 238 12.80 7.25 27.27
C LEU A 238 13.76 6.20 27.84
N LEU A 239 14.38 5.39 26.98
CA LEU A 239 15.38 4.40 27.40
C LEU A 239 16.65 5.06 27.93
N LYS A 240 17.14 6.11 27.25
CA LYS A 240 18.39 6.78 27.62
C LYS A 240 18.27 7.56 28.92
N LEU A 241 17.09 8.12 29.20
CA LEU A 241 16.81 8.90 30.41
C LEU A 241 16.21 8.08 31.54
N PHE A 242 16.00 6.76 31.37
CA PHE A 242 15.30 5.93 32.34
C PHE A 242 15.86 6.04 33.76
N ASP A 243 17.18 5.90 33.92
CA ASP A 243 17.86 5.99 35.22
C ASP A 243 17.65 7.35 35.90
N LYS A 244 17.53 8.43 35.12
CA LYS A 244 17.25 9.77 35.63
C LYS A 244 15.77 9.93 35.95
N PHE A 245 14.87 9.41 35.12
CA PHE A 245 13.43 9.46 35.39
C PHE A 245 13.04 8.77 36.69
N CYS A 246 13.68 7.64 37.03
CA CYS A 246 13.45 6.95 38.29
C CYS A 246 13.80 7.79 39.54
N GLN A 247 14.57 8.87 39.39
CA GLN A 247 14.96 9.75 40.50
C GLN A 247 13.96 10.89 40.75
N TYR A 248 13.00 11.09 39.83
CA TYR A 248 12.05 12.19 39.91
C TYR A 248 10.61 11.69 40.09
N ASN A 249 9.77 12.57 40.62
CA ASN A 249 8.33 12.30 40.66
C ASN A 249 7.77 12.31 39.22
N PRO A 250 7.02 11.27 38.79
CA PRO A 250 6.39 11.20 37.48
C PRO A 250 5.64 12.47 37.05
N THR A 251 4.98 13.15 38.00
CA THR A 251 4.21 14.38 37.75
C THR A 251 5.08 15.57 37.33
N LEU A 252 6.38 15.56 37.67
CA LEU A 252 7.32 16.62 37.33
C LEU A 252 8.06 16.36 36.03
N LEU A 253 7.90 15.18 35.41
CA LEU A 253 8.68 14.80 34.22
C LEU A 253 8.53 15.81 33.09
N ARG A 254 7.33 16.34 32.84
CA ARG A 254 7.10 17.37 31.81
C ARG A 254 7.95 18.63 32.01
N GLN A 255 8.19 19.04 33.26
CA GLN A 255 8.96 20.25 33.57
C GLN A 255 10.47 20.00 33.51
N ILE A 256 10.90 18.79 33.86
CA ILE A 256 12.31 18.43 33.98
C ILE A 256 12.87 17.91 32.65
N LEU A 257 12.01 17.34 31.78
CA LEU A 257 12.38 16.76 30.50
C LEU A 257 13.23 17.68 29.61
N PRO A 258 12.91 18.98 29.42
CA PRO A 258 13.75 19.88 28.62
C PRO A 258 15.21 19.93 29.11
N LYS A 259 15.39 20.00 30.44
CA LYS A 259 16.72 19.98 31.06
C LYS A 259 17.42 18.66 30.81
N LEU A 260 16.72 17.54 30.94
CA LEU A 260 17.32 16.21 30.76
C LEU A 260 17.71 15.93 29.31
N ILE A 261 16.87 16.30 28.33
CA ILE A 261 17.17 16.13 26.91
C ILE A 261 18.41 16.95 26.53
N SER A 262 18.56 18.16 27.08
CA SER A 262 19.71 19.04 26.80
C SER A 262 21.06 18.46 27.24
N GLU A 263 21.07 17.49 28.15
CA GLU A 263 22.28 16.81 28.65
C GLU A 263 22.67 15.60 27.77
N ILE A 264 21.82 15.17 26.83
CA ILE A 264 22.06 13.98 26.01
C ILE A 264 22.78 14.38 24.72
N LYS A 265 23.79 13.59 24.35
CA LYS A 265 24.43 13.69 23.04
C LYS A 265 23.49 13.14 21.95
N LEU A 266 23.19 13.96 20.94
CA LEU A 266 22.30 13.58 19.83
C LEU A 266 22.73 12.29 19.12
N GLU A 267 24.04 12.07 18.97
CA GLU A 267 24.62 10.87 18.36
C GLU A 267 24.19 9.59 19.09
N GLU A 268 24.08 9.63 20.42
CA GLU A 268 23.67 8.47 21.22
C GLU A 268 22.19 8.16 21.01
N ILE A 269 21.33 9.19 20.96
CA ILE A 269 19.91 9.02 20.66
C ILE A 269 19.73 8.52 19.23
N SER A 270 20.43 9.09 18.25
CA SER A 270 20.37 8.67 16.84
C SER A 270 20.69 7.18 16.68
N ARG A 271 21.80 6.72 17.29
CA ARG A 271 22.20 5.31 17.27
C ARG A 271 21.18 4.40 17.94
N LEU A 272 20.65 4.83 19.10
CA LEU A 272 19.66 4.05 19.82
C LEU A 272 18.33 3.99 19.07
N SER A 273 17.87 5.09 18.46
CA SER A 273 16.68 5.10 17.60
C SER A 273 16.84 4.19 16.39
N LEU A 274 18.01 4.19 15.74
CA LEU A 274 18.30 3.29 14.64
C LEU A 274 18.27 1.82 15.10
N TYR A 275 18.87 1.52 16.25
CA TYR A 275 18.83 0.18 16.84
C TYR A 275 17.38 -0.28 17.12
N LEU A 276 16.54 0.60 17.68
CA LEU A 276 15.13 0.31 17.94
C LEU A 276 14.35 0.10 16.64
N TYR A 277 14.64 0.87 15.59
CA TYR A 277 14.07 0.68 14.26
C TYR A 277 14.46 -0.68 13.66
N GLU A 278 15.72 -1.08 13.77
CA GLU A 278 16.18 -2.39 13.27
C GLU A 278 15.59 -3.57 14.05
N LYS A 279 15.37 -3.40 15.36
CA LYS A 279 14.82 -4.44 16.25
C LYS A 279 13.30 -4.55 16.21
N SER A 280 12.62 -3.42 16.04
CA SER A 280 11.17 -3.33 16.00
C SER A 280 10.75 -2.45 14.82
N PRO A 281 11.02 -2.90 13.57
CA PRO A 281 10.62 -2.15 12.38
C PRO A 281 9.10 -1.95 12.42
N PRO A 282 8.60 -0.85 11.86
CA PRO A 282 7.19 -0.53 11.98
C PRO A 282 6.40 -1.67 11.33
N MET A 283 5.32 -2.15 11.97
CA MET A 283 4.50 -3.28 11.48
C MET A 283 3.75 -2.99 10.14
N PHE A 284 4.24 -2.06 9.33
CA PHE A 284 3.84 -1.90 7.94
C PHE A 284 4.58 -2.94 7.10
N GLY A 285 3.85 -3.92 6.58
CA GLY A 285 4.25 -4.82 5.49
C GLY A 285 5.75 -5.07 5.31
N ASN A 286 6.27 -6.04 6.06
CA ASN A 286 7.48 -6.82 5.83
C ASN A 286 8.51 -6.29 4.80
N PHE A 287 9.47 -5.50 5.28
CA PHE A 287 10.84 -5.60 4.77
C PHE A 287 11.54 -6.71 5.57
N SER A 288 11.58 -7.92 4.99
CA SER A 288 12.40 -8.99 5.52
C SER A 288 13.89 -8.62 5.42
N LYS A 289 14.62 -9.07 6.44
CA LYS A 289 16.07 -8.94 6.68
C LYS A 289 16.92 -8.88 5.40
N LEU A 290 17.67 -7.78 5.24
CA LEU A 290 18.83 -7.70 4.35
C LEU A 290 19.84 -8.81 4.71
N PRO A 291 20.21 -9.70 3.78
CA PRO A 291 21.39 -10.53 3.96
C PRO A 291 22.63 -9.64 3.90
N LYS A 292 23.46 -9.72 4.93
CA LYS A 292 24.80 -9.12 4.93
C LYS A 292 25.63 -9.76 3.79
N LYS A 293 26.13 -8.90 2.91
CA LYS A 293 27.04 -9.15 1.77
C LYS A 293 26.42 -9.85 0.54
N ILE A 294 25.84 -9.05 -0.35
CA ILE A 294 26.07 -9.19 -1.80
C ILE A 294 26.33 -7.79 -2.34
N SER A 295 27.48 -7.65 -2.99
CA SER A 295 27.97 -6.46 -3.68
C SER A 295 27.18 -6.20 -4.98
N GLU A 296 26.84 -4.94 -5.20
CA GLU A 296 26.64 -4.30 -6.51
C GLU A 296 25.59 -4.93 -7.45
N SER A 297 24.32 -4.74 -7.09
CA SER A 297 23.23 -4.51 -8.05
C SER A 297 22.75 -3.06 -7.93
N PRO A 298 22.16 -2.45 -8.98
CA PRO A 298 21.50 -1.15 -8.85
C PRO A 298 20.16 -1.37 -8.12
N ASP A 299 20.24 -1.51 -6.80
CA ASP A 299 19.09 -1.26 -5.93
C ASP A 299 18.71 0.21 -6.12
N THR A 300 17.45 0.45 -6.46
CA THR A 300 16.78 1.75 -6.48
C THR A 300 16.59 2.28 -5.05
N GLY A 301 17.65 2.28 -4.25
CA GLY A 301 17.71 2.74 -2.87
C GLY A 301 17.92 4.26 -2.71
N ASP A 302 17.70 5.03 -3.77
CA ASP A 302 17.35 6.44 -3.64
C ASP A 302 15.83 6.53 -3.78
N ASP A 303 15.17 7.29 -2.90
CA ASP A 303 13.79 7.75 -3.04
C ASP A 303 13.66 8.67 -4.29
N THR A 304 14.00 8.16 -5.48
CA THR A 304 13.67 8.83 -6.73
C THR A 304 12.16 8.76 -6.83
N GLN A 305 11.50 9.89 -6.59
CA GLN A 305 10.10 10.09 -6.86
C GLN A 305 9.78 9.51 -8.24
N LEU A 306 8.97 8.45 -8.28
CA LEU A 306 8.65 7.74 -9.51
C LEU A 306 7.97 8.72 -10.47
N ASP A 307 8.59 8.99 -11.62
CA ASP A 307 8.05 9.90 -12.61
C ASP A 307 6.86 9.24 -13.33
N PRO A 308 5.61 9.72 -13.15
CA PRO A 308 4.43 9.14 -13.77
C PRO A 308 4.39 9.32 -15.29
N THR A 309 5.28 10.14 -15.85
CA THR A 309 5.33 10.45 -17.28
C THR A 309 6.26 9.53 -18.07
N LYS A 310 7.09 8.73 -17.37
CA LYS A 310 8.12 7.86 -17.94
C LYS A 310 7.64 6.42 -18.04
N ALA A 311 7.84 5.78 -19.19
CA ALA A 311 7.40 4.40 -19.38
C ALA A 311 8.24 3.40 -18.57
N SER A 312 9.53 3.71 -18.31
CA SER A 312 10.42 2.88 -17.50
C SER A 312 9.95 2.69 -16.06
N THR A 313 9.12 3.61 -15.56
CA THR A 313 8.46 3.53 -14.25
C THR A 313 7.47 2.36 -14.18
N TYR A 314 6.87 1.99 -15.31
CA TYR A 314 5.81 0.98 -15.39
C TYR A 314 6.25 -0.30 -16.09
N ILE A 315 7.24 -0.21 -16.98
CA ILE A 315 7.69 -1.31 -17.83
C ILE A 315 9.19 -1.50 -17.64
N ILE A 316 9.57 -2.67 -17.14
CA ILE A 316 10.96 -3.05 -16.94
C ILE A 316 11.28 -4.27 -17.83
N PRO A 317 12.16 -4.12 -18.84
CA PRO A 317 12.61 -5.24 -19.65
C PRO A 317 13.49 -6.20 -18.84
N THR A 318 13.38 -7.50 -19.12
CA THR A 318 14.21 -8.54 -18.50
C THR A 318 15.66 -8.47 -18.96
N HIS A 319 15.86 -8.51 -20.28
CA HIS A 319 17.15 -8.52 -20.96
C HIS A 319 16.96 -8.11 -22.42
N TYR A 320 17.99 -7.51 -23.03
CA TYR A 320 18.14 -7.46 -24.48
C TYR A 320 19.55 -7.03 -24.89
N ASP A 321 20.00 -7.46 -26.06
CA ASP A 321 21.28 -7.06 -26.65
C ASP A 321 21.14 -5.72 -27.42
N ARG A 322 22.26 -5.06 -27.74
CA ARG A 322 22.34 -3.88 -28.63
C ARG A 322 21.56 -4.09 -29.93
N ASP A 323 21.58 -5.32 -30.45
CA ASP A 323 20.72 -5.77 -31.54
C ASP A 323 19.63 -6.69 -30.97
N LEU A 324 18.40 -6.18 -30.87
CA LEU A 324 17.24 -6.93 -30.36
C LEU A 324 17.09 -8.29 -31.05
N ARG A 325 17.45 -8.41 -32.33
CA ARG A 325 17.32 -9.67 -33.09
C ARG A 325 18.35 -10.72 -32.71
N ARG A 326 19.42 -10.31 -32.02
CA ARG A 326 20.50 -11.17 -31.51
C ARG A 326 20.33 -11.49 -30.03
N SER A 327 19.25 -11.04 -29.39
CA SER A 327 19.01 -11.40 -27.99
C SER A 327 19.06 -12.92 -27.83
N ASN A 328 19.78 -13.37 -26.81
CA ASN A 328 19.81 -14.76 -26.41
C ASN A 328 19.31 -14.83 -24.96
N PRO A 329 18.15 -15.43 -24.69
CA PRO A 329 17.25 -16.13 -25.62
C PRO A 329 16.58 -15.25 -26.70
N ASN A 330 16.11 -15.90 -27.77
CA ASN A 330 15.39 -15.29 -28.92
C ASN A 330 14.00 -14.70 -28.56
N GLN A 331 13.76 -14.44 -27.28
CA GLN A 331 12.53 -13.89 -26.72
C GLN A 331 12.91 -12.85 -25.68
N ILE A 332 12.17 -11.74 -25.63
CA ILE A 332 12.38 -10.70 -24.62
C ILE A 332 11.15 -10.67 -23.73
N GLY A 333 11.37 -10.78 -22.42
CA GLY A 333 10.36 -10.62 -21.39
C GLY A 333 10.29 -9.18 -20.89
N PHE A 334 9.09 -8.73 -20.51
CA PHE A 334 8.83 -7.44 -19.89
C PHE A 334 8.01 -7.64 -18.63
N MET A 335 8.40 -6.99 -17.55
CA MET A 335 7.60 -6.83 -16.33
C MET A 335 6.82 -5.51 -16.44
N PHE A 336 5.50 -5.57 -16.32
CA PHE A 336 4.60 -4.45 -16.53
C PHE A 336 3.69 -4.26 -15.31
N THR A 337 3.84 -3.15 -14.61
CA THR A 337 3.04 -2.79 -13.44
C THR A 337 2.25 -1.52 -13.78
N PRO A 338 0.99 -1.61 -14.24
CA PRO A 338 0.22 -0.44 -14.69
C PRO A 338 -0.14 0.57 -13.59
N LEU A 339 -0.18 0.12 -12.34
CA LEU A 339 -0.49 0.92 -11.16
C LEU A 339 0.54 0.71 -10.03
N PRO A 340 1.77 1.21 -10.15
CA PRO A 340 2.75 1.11 -9.07
C PRO A 340 2.32 1.97 -7.87
N LYS A 341 2.58 1.48 -6.67
CA LYS A 341 2.24 2.15 -5.41
C LYS A 341 3.00 3.47 -5.28
N GLY A 342 2.29 4.50 -4.81
CA GLY A 342 2.87 5.84 -4.58
C GLY A 342 2.87 6.74 -5.82
N ILE A 343 2.50 6.24 -7.00
CA ILE A 343 2.47 7.04 -8.22
C ILE A 343 1.16 7.80 -8.37
N ILE A 344 1.26 9.11 -8.62
CA ILE A 344 0.14 9.99 -8.98
C ILE A 344 -0.27 9.74 -10.45
N ALA A 345 -1.54 9.93 -10.78
CA ALA A 345 -2.06 9.73 -12.15
C ALA A 345 -1.18 10.43 -13.23
N PRO A 346 -0.94 9.78 -14.38
CA PRO A 346 -0.16 10.36 -15.47
C PRO A 346 -0.90 11.56 -16.09
N PRO A 347 -0.20 12.38 -16.90
CA PRO A 347 -0.79 13.50 -17.61
C PRO A 347 -2.04 13.10 -18.41
N GLN A 348 -3.09 13.90 -18.30
CA GLN A 348 -4.37 13.66 -18.98
C GLN A 348 -4.37 14.36 -20.36
N ALA A 349 -4.47 13.58 -21.43
CA ALA A 349 -4.65 14.07 -22.79
C ALA A 349 -5.95 14.85 -22.94
N ARG A 350 -5.88 15.96 -23.69
CA ARG A 350 -7.04 16.79 -24.04
C ARG A 350 -7.91 16.12 -25.09
N MET A 351 -7.30 15.37 -26.00
CA MET A 351 -8.01 14.63 -27.03
C MET A 351 -8.61 13.35 -26.44
N PRO A 352 -9.90 13.06 -26.67
CA PRO A 352 -10.49 11.78 -26.29
C PRO A 352 -9.76 10.62 -26.98
N GLY A 353 -9.61 9.50 -26.30
CA GLY A 353 -8.82 8.35 -26.79
C GLY A 353 -9.43 7.72 -28.06
N ASP A 354 -10.72 7.94 -28.30
CA ASP A 354 -11.42 7.58 -29.53
C ASP A 354 -10.95 8.35 -30.77
N ASN A 355 -10.36 9.53 -30.54
CA ASN A 355 -9.96 10.48 -31.56
C ASN A 355 -8.45 10.58 -31.70
N ILE A 356 -7.68 10.05 -30.75
CA ILE A 356 -6.22 9.97 -30.87
C ILE A 356 -5.89 9.14 -32.12
N PRO A 357 -5.09 9.69 -33.07
CA PRO A 357 -4.74 8.97 -34.28
C PRO A 357 -4.03 7.64 -33.97
N ARG A 358 -4.29 6.64 -34.81
CA ARG A 358 -3.72 5.30 -34.69
C ARG A 358 -3.15 4.85 -36.02
N CYS A 359 -2.12 4.03 -35.95
CA CYS A 359 -1.56 3.36 -37.11
C CYS A 359 -2.59 2.40 -37.72
N GLY A 360 -2.89 2.52 -39.02
CA GLY A 360 -3.82 1.64 -39.72
C GLY A 360 -3.34 0.19 -39.83
N TYR A 361 -2.04 -0.07 -39.70
CA TYR A 361 -1.46 -1.41 -39.76
C TYR A 361 -1.44 -2.12 -38.40
N CYS A 362 -0.76 -1.53 -37.41
CA CYS A 362 -0.58 -2.17 -36.09
C CYS A 362 -1.51 -1.65 -34.99
N ALA A 363 -2.37 -0.66 -35.30
CA ALA A 363 -3.30 0.01 -34.38
C ALA A 363 -2.66 0.72 -33.17
N ALA A 364 -1.33 0.89 -33.16
CA ALA A 364 -0.64 1.68 -32.15
C ALA A 364 -1.09 3.15 -32.19
N PHE A 365 -1.30 3.74 -31.01
CA PHE A 365 -1.57 5.16 -30.84
C PHE A 365 -0.35 6.00 -31.21
N VAL A 366 -0.58 7.20 -31.75
CA VAL A 366 0.49 8.21 -31.85
C VAL A 366 1.03 8.52 -30.46
N ASN A 367 2.33 8.78 -30.39
CA ASN A 367 3.04 8.98 -29.14
C ASN A 367 4.23 9.93 -29.34
N LYS A 368 4.95 10.19 -28.25
CA LYS A 368 6.16 11.02 -28.23
C LYS A 368 7.22 10.71 -29.29
N TYR A 369 7.33 9.47 -29.72
CA TYR A 369 8.34 9.05 -30.70
C TYR A 369 7.80 8.98 -32.14
N THR A 370 6.53 9.31 -32.36
CA THR A 370 5.94 9.38 -33.68
C THR A 370 6.54 10.52 -34.50
N VAL A 371 6.93 10.25 -35.74
CA VAL A 371 7.45 11.27 -36.67
C VAL A 371 6.33 11.72 -37.60
N PHE A 372 6.04 13.02 -37.60
CA PHE A 372 5.02 13.64 -38.46
C PHE A 372 5.63 14.20 -39.74
N ASP A 373 4.89 14.09 -40.84
CA ASP A 373 5.20 14.74 -42.11
C ASP A 373 4.03 15.65 -42.57
N LYS A 374 4.14 16.25 -43.77
CA LYS A 374 3.10 17.17 -44.27
C LYS A 374 1.73 16.53 -44.53
N LYS A 375 1.66 15.20 -44.69
CA LYS A 375 0.45 14.47 -45.09
C LYS A 375 -0.03 13.47 -44.02
N GLY A 376 0.75 13.25 -42.95
CA GLY A 376 0.48 12.17 -42.01
C GLY A 376 1.60 11.93 -41.00
N PHE A 377 1.78 10.67 -40.62
CA PHE A 377 2.83 10.24 -39.68
C PHE A 377 3.38 8.84 -39.98
N CYS A 378 4.63 8.62 -39.59
CA CYS A 378 5.26 7.30 -39.59
C CYS A 378 5.16 6.67 -38.19
N CYS A 379 4.60 5.47 -38.12
CA CYS A 379 4.45 4.75 -36.86
C CYS A 379 5.80 4.23 -36.37
N ASN A 380 6.26 4.70 -35.20
CA ASN A 380 7.51 4.24 -34.59
C ASN A 380 7.49 2.75 -34.19
N ILE A 381 6.31 2.16 -33.97
CA ILE A 381 6.18 0.74 -33.59
C ILE A 381 6.43 -0.19 -34.77
N CYS A 382 5.81 0.03 -35.94
CA CYS A 382 5.88 -0.89 -37.08
C CYS A 382 6.52 -0.30 -38.36
N GLY A 383 6.81 1.00 -38.39
CA GLY A 383 7.39 1.69 -39.54
C GLY A 383 6.41 2.06 -40.67
N SER A 384 5.12 1.73 -40.56
CA SER A 384 4.14 2.08 -41.59
C SER A 384 3.87 3.60 -41.64
N ASN A 385 3.73 4.17 -42.83
CA ASN A 385 3.23 5.53 -43.03
C ASN A 385 1.70 5.54 -43.01
N ASN A 386 1.12 6.55 -42.36
CA ASN A 386 -0.32 6.73 -42.19
C ASN A 386 -0.71 8.14 -42.63
N ILE A 387 -1.84 8.27 -43.31
CA ILE A 387 -2.40 9.57 -43.72
C ILE A 387 -3.25 10.12 -42.58
N LEU A 388 -3.13 11.42 -42.29
CA LEU A 388 -3.95 12.11 -41.29
C LEU A 388 -4.98 13.00 -41.97
N ASP A 389 -6.25 12.81 -41.64
CA ASP A 389 -7.33 13.67 -42.11
C ASP A 389 -7.47 14.94 -41.25
N THR A 390 -6.87 14.96 -40.05
CA THR A 390 -6.97 16.06 -39.07
C THR A 390 -5.60 16.59 -38.66
N LYS A 391 -5.52 17.90 -38.44
CA LYS A 391 -4.32 18.54 -37.88
C LYS A 391 -4.16 18.11 -36.42
N VAL A 392 -2.99 17.56 -36.08
CA VAL A 392 -2.61 17.21 -34.71
C VAL A 392 -1.83 18.38 -34.11
N ASP A 393 -2.16 18.77 -32.89
CA ASP A 393 -1.38 19.75 -32.13
C ASP A 393 -0.10 19.08 -31.63
N LEU A 394 1.06 19.52 -32.13
CA LEU A 394 2.36 18.93 -31.77
C LEU A 394 2.74 19.16 -30.30
N ASN A 395 2.08 20.11 -29.63
CA ASN A 395 2.28 20.36 -28.20
C ASN A 395 1.31 19.57 -27.31
N SER A 396 0.56 18.62 -27.88
CA SER A 396 -0.38 17.82 -27.11
C SER A 396 0.32 16.86 -26.13
N VAL A 397 -0.41 16.47 -25.08
CA VAL A 397 0.12 15.63 -23.99
C VAL A 397 0.60 14.28 -24.53
N GLU A 398 -0.16 13.66 -25.43
CA GLU A 398 0.14 12.37 -26.04
C GLU A 398 1.43 12.37 -26.88
N LEU A 399 1.90 13.54 -27.32
CA LEU A 399 3.15 13.69 -28.07
C LEU A 399 4.33 14.18 -27.20
N ASN A 400 4.08 14.60 -25.97
CA ASN A 400 5.12 15.12 -25.07
C ASN A 400 5.56 14.11 -24.00
N TYR A 401 4.66 13.21 -23.61
CA TYR A 401 4.92 12.23 -22.55
C TYR A 401 4.92 10.79 -23.05
N GLU A 402 5.70 9.95 -22.38
CA GLU A 402 5.77 8.51 -22.70
C GLU A 402 4.55 7.77 -22.18
N VAL A 403 3.99 8.25 -21.06
CA VAL A 403 2.79 7.74 -20.43
C VAL A 403 1.75 8.86 -20.31
N TYR A 404 0.53 8.57 -20.74
CA TYR A 404 -0.60 9.51 -20.62
C TYR A 404 -1.93 8.76 -20.49
N ASP A 405 -2.90 9.42 -19.85
CA ASP A 405 -4.30 8.99 -19.77
C ASP A 405 -5.16 9.76 -20.78
N SER A 406 -6.17 9.12 -21.35
CA SER A 406 -7.17 9.78 -22.19
C SER A 406 -8.57 9.26 -21.91
N TYR A 407 -9.57 10.14 -21.85
CA TYR A 407 -10.97 9.76 -21.66
C TYR A 407 -11.53 9.10 -22.93
N LEU A 408 -12.34 8.07 -22.74
CA LEU A 408 -13.09 7.42 -23.81
C LEU A 408 -14.54 7.91 -23.79
N GLN A 409 -15.04 8.27 -24.95
CA GLN A 409 -16.41 8.74 -25.16
C GLN A 409 -17.32 7.59 -25.59
N ASN A 410 -17.02 6.86 -26.67
CA ASN A 410 -17.99 5.92 -27.23
C ASN A 410 -17.45 4.69 -27.99
N LYS A 411 -16.31 4.74 -28.70
CA LYS A 411 -15.99 3.69 -29.70
C LYS A 411 -15.58 2.35 -29.07
N TYR A 412 -14.99 2.37 -27.88
CA TYR A 412 -14.49 1.16 -27.22
C TYR A 412 -15.41 0.67 -26.10
N LEU A 413 -16.65 1.13 -26.07
CA LEU A 413 -17.59 0.84 -25.00
C LEU A 413 -18.47 -0.35 -25.40
N ILE A 414 -18.14 -1.54 -24.87
CA ILE A 414 -19.02 -2.72 -25.02
C ILE A 414 -20.26 -2.55 -24.14
N ARG A 415 -20.05 -2.25 -22.85
CA ARG A 415 -21.12 -1.97 -21.90
C ARG A 415 -21.44 -0.47 -21.91
N LYS A 416 -22.69 -0.03 -21.87
CA LYS A 416 -23.00 1.43 -21.85
C LYS A 416 -22.82 2.08 -20.48
N SER A 417 -23.18 1.37 -19.41
CA SER A 417 -23.04 1.83 -18.03
C SER A 417 -22.24 0.81 -17.24
N PHE A 418 -21.36 1.29 -16.37
CA PHE A 418 -20.65 0.46 -15.40
C PHE A 418 -20.98 1.00 -14.01
N ILE A 419 -21.23 0.09 -13.08
CA ILE A 419 -21.34 0.40 -11.66
C ILE A 419 -20.44 -0.64 -10.99
N PRO A 420 -19.44 -0.25 -10.21
CA PRO A 420 -18.64 -1.22 -9.46
C PRO A 420 -19.58 -2.02 -8.56
N THR A 421 -19.56 -3.35 -8.71
CA THR A 421 -20.44 -4.24 -7.96
C THR A 421 -19.61 -5.28 -7.23
N GLU A 422 -19.86 -5.46 -5.95
CA GLU A 422 -19.20 -6.45 -5.10
C GLU A 422 -20.23 -7.37 -4.46
N PHE A 423 -20.01 -8.67 -4.55
CA PHE A 423 -20.89 -9.67 -3.95
C PHE A 423 -20.09 -10.53 -2.98
N THR A 424 -20.45 -10.50 -1.71
CA THR A 424 -19.76 -11.25 -0.66
C THR A 424 -20.58 -12.47 -0.26
N ILE A 425 -19.94 -13.63 -0.20
CA ILE A 425 -20.52 -14.88 0.31
C ILE A 425 -19.69 -15.32 1.50
N ILE A 426 -20.32 -15.54 2.66
CA ILE A 426 -19.61 -15.87 3.91
C ILE A 426 -20.20 -17.13 4.54
N SER A 427 -19.35 -18.09 4.92
CA SER A 427 -19.71 -19.22 5.78
C SER A 427 -20.22 -18.77 7.14
N MET A 428 -21.33 -19.34 7.59
CA MET A 428 -22.00 -18.98 8.84
C MET A 428 -21.11 -19.21 10.07
N SER A 429 -20.32 -20.28 10.06
CA SER A 429 -19.36 -20.62 11.12
C SER A 429 -18.34 -19.51 11.38
N LEU A 430 -17.99 -18.72 10.37
CA LEU A 430 -17.05 -17.62 10.49
C LEU A 430 -17.60 -16.48 11.36
N PHE A 431 -18.92 -16.31 11.49
CA PHE A 431 -19.48 -15.32 12.43
C PHE A 431 -19.30 -15.74 13.88
N LYS A 432 -19.22 -17.04 14.17
CA LYS A 432 -18.89 -17.56 15.50
C LYS A 432 -17.39 -17.41 15.78
N LYS A 433 -16.55 -17.74 14.79
CA LYS A 433 -15.09 -17.65 14.90
C LYS A 433 -14.57 -16.21 14.94
N PHE A 434 -15.20 -15.32 14.17
CA PHE A 434 -14.85 -13.91 14.03
C PHE A 434 -16.09 -13.02 14.20
N PRO A 435 -16.53 -12.75 15.44
CA PRO A 435 -17.74 -11.96 15.70
C PRO A 435 -17.74 -10.56 15.06
N TYR A 436 -16.57 -10.00 14.77
CA TYR A 436 -16.41 -8.67 14.20
C TYR A 436 -16.39 -8.63 12.65
N ILE A 437 -16.50 -9.79 11.99
CA ILE A 437 -16.31 -9.89 10.52
C ILE A 437 -17.25 -8.96 9.73
N LEU A 438 -18.52 -8.82 10.15
CA LEU A 438 -19.45 -7.89 9.52
C LEU A 438 -19.06 -6.43 9.80
N ASP A 439 -18.63 -6.12 11.02
CA ASP A 439 -18.28 -4.75 11.40
C ASP A 439 -17.03 -4.29 10.63
N ASP A 440 -16.05 -5.18 10.45
CA ASP A 440 -14.84 -4.90 9.67
C ASP A 440 -15.14 -4.76 8.17
N LEU A 441 -16.06 -5.59 7.65
CA LEU A 441 -16.58 -5.44 6.29
C LEU A 441 -17.25 -4.07 6.10
N LEU A 442 -18.10 -3.63 7.04
CA LEU A 442 -18.72 -2.31 6.99
C LEU A 442 -17.70 -1.18 7.08
N LYS A 443 -16.71 -1.29 7.99
CA LYS A 443 -15.63 -0.29 8.11
C LYS A 443 -14.89 -0.12 6.79
N CYS A 444 -14.69 -1.19 6.03
CA CYS A 444 -14.09 -1.11 4.70
C CYS A 444 -15.03 -0.43 3.70
N TYR A 445 -16.30 -0.87 3.60
CA TYR A 445 -17.24 -0.22 2.67
C TYR A 445 -17.44 1.27 2.93
N ARG A 446 -17.33 1.74 4.18
CA ARG A 446 -17.38 3.18 4.51
C ARG A 446 -16.21 4.00 3.97
N LYS A 447 -15.08 3.37 3.64
CA LYS A 447 -13.90 4.03 3.07
C LYS A 447 -13.93 4.10 1.54
N VAL A 448 -14.81 3.33 0.90
CA VAL A 448 -14.93 3.23 -0.56
C VAL A 448 -15.83 4.34 -1.11
N ALA A 449 -15.66 4.70 -2.38
CA ALA A 449 -16.52 5.66 -3.08
C ALA A 449 -18.01 5.25 -3.08
N ASN A 450 -18.91 6.23 -2.91
CA ASN A 450 -20.35 6.03 -2.70
C ASN A 450 -21.10 5.32 -3.84
N ASN A 451 -20.52 5.18 -5.03
CA ASN A 451 -21.19 4.64 -6.22
C ASN A 451 -21.15 3.11 -6.32
N ARG A 452 -20.47 2.40 -5.40
CA ARG A 452 -20.38 0.94 -5.42
C ARG A 452 -21.70 0.30 -4.95
N GLN A 453 -22.10 -0.77 -5.65
CA GLN A 453 -23.18 -1.65 -5.26
C GLN A 453 -22.63 -2.87 -4.52
N ILE A 454 -23.33 -3.29 -3.48
CA ILE A 454 -22.94 -4.40 -2.64
C ILE A 454 -24.11 -5.37 -2.45
N GLY A 455 -23.77 -6.65 -2.46
CA GLY A 455 -24.68 -7.73 -2.11
C GLY A 455 -24.00 -8.71 -1.16
N LEU A 456 -24.81 -9.42 -0.38
CA LEU A 456 -24.35 -10.33 0.66
C LEU A 456 -25.18 -11.62 0.63
N ALA A 457 -24.51 -12.76 0.76
CA ALA A 457 -25.14 -14.04 1.02
C ALA A 457 -24.36 -14.82 2.07
N ILE A 458 -25.06 -15.71 2.77
CA ILE A 458 -24.54 -16.52 3.86
C ILE A 458 -24.68 -17.99 3.51
N ILE A 459 -23.63 -18.78 3.79
CA ILE A 459 -23.68 -20.24 3.70
C ILE A 459 -23.99 -20.78 5.08
N ASN A 460 -25.20 -21.28 5.29
CA ASN A 460 -25.66 -21.84 6.55
C ASN A 460 -26.07 -23.31 6.39
N GLY A 461 -25.43 -24.02 5.46
CA GLY A 461 -25.83 -25.34 4.96
C GLY A 461 -26.71 -25.29 3.72
N GLY A 462 -27.40 -24.17 3.50
CA GLY A 462 -27.89 -23.73 2.20
C GLY A 462 -27.28 -22.38 1.83
N LEU A 463 -27.72 -21.80 0.71
CA LEU A 463 -27.35 -20.44 0.35
C LEU A 463 -28.46 -19.47 0.75
N THR A 464 -28.20 -18.60 1.71
CA THR A 464 -29.13 -17.56 2.17
C THR A 464 -28.77 -16.20 1.57
N CYS A 465 -29.62 -15.67 0.71
CA CYS A 465 -29.42 -14.36 0.08
C CYS A 465 -30.12 -13.25 0.87
N LEU A 466 -29.44 -12.10 1.00
CA LEU A 466 -30.07 -10.88 1.50
C LEU A 466 -30.78 -10.16 0.35
N LEU A 467 -32.03 -9.79 0.58
CA LEU A 467 -32.89 -9.12 -0.38
C LEU A 467 -33.17 -7.68 0.08
N PHE A 468 -32.58 -6.72 -0.62
CA PHE A 468 -32.75 -5.28 -0.45
C PHE A 468 -34.03 -4.81 -1.17
N ARG A 469 -35.17 -5.10 -0.56
CA ARG A 469 -36.49 -4.54 -0.93
C ARG A 469 -36.76 -3.32 -0.03
N PRO A 470 -37.87 -2.56 -0.20
CA PRO A 470 -38.22 -1.48 0.72
C PRO A 470 -38.15 -1.91 2.20
N SER A 471 -38.46 -3.17 2.49
CA SER A 471 -38.09 -3.86 3.72
C SER A 471 -37.03 -4.93 3.45
N LEU A 472 -35.92 -4.91 4.20
CA LEU A 472 -34.89 -5.94 4.12
C LEU A 472 -35.49 -7.32 4.45
N SER A 473 -35.31 -8.30 3.56
CA SER A 473 -35.70 -9.70 3.80
C SER A 473 -34.53 -10.64 3.53
N ILE A 474 -34.60 -11.86 4.05
CA ILE A 474 -33.63 -12.93 3.78
C ILE A 474 -34.39 -14.12 3.19
N GLN A 475 -33.79 -14.82 2.24
CA GLN A 475 -34.37 -16.01 1.62
C GLN A 475 -33.30 -17.10 1.51
N THR A 476 -33.62 -18.29 1.98
CA THR A 476 -32.70 -19.43 2.01
C THR A 476 -33.05 -20.45 0.94
N PHE A 477 -32.04 -20.90 0.21
CA PHE A 477 -32.12 -21.88 -0.86
C PHE A 477 -31.25 -23.08 -0.46
N PRO A 478 -31.83 -24.15 0.10
CA PRO A 478 -31.07 -25.28 0.62
C PRO A 478 -30.41 -26.11 -0.50
N ASP A 479 -31.16 -26.41 -1.57
CA ASP A 479 -30.74 -27.37 -2.61
C ASP A 479 -30.85 -26.82 -4.03
N GLU A 480 -31.24 -25.56 -4.19
CA GLU A 480 -31.46 -24.90 -5.49
C GLU A 480 -30.52 -23.71 -5.70
N ILE A 481 -30.24 -23.38 -6.96
CA ILE A 481 -29.53 -22.15 -7.32
C ILE A 481 -30.52 -20.98 -7.20
N PRO A 482 -30.22 -19.92 -6.45
CA PRO A 482 -31.18 -18.83 -6.29
C PRO A 482 -31.51 -18.11 -7.61
N GLU A 483 -32.79 -18.11 -7.97
CA GLU A 483 -33.33 -17.35 -9.11
C GLU A 483 -33.94 -16.02 -8.66
N ILE A 484 -33.08 -15.10 -8.20
CA ILE A 484 -33.52 -13.81 -7.66
C ILE A 484 -33.29 -12.68 -8.70
N PRO A 485 -34.24 -11.75 -8.88
CA PRO A 485 -34.01 -10.54 -9.65
C PRO A 485 -32.89 -9.70 -9.03
N LEU A 486 -31.90 -9.38 -9.85
CA LEU A 486 -30.64 -8.80 -9.38
C LEU A 486 -30.77 -7.46 -8.63
N TYR A 487 -31.72 -6.61 -9.01
CA TYR A 487 -31.98 -5.34 -8.32
C TYR A 487 -32.45 -5.53 -6.86
N GLN A 488 -32.83 -6.76 -6.48
CA GLN A 488 -33.16 -7.10 -5.10
C GLN A 488 -31.94 -7.60 -4.32
N ILE A 489 -30.87 -8.02 -4.98
CA ILE A 489 -29.69 -8.61 -4.34
C ILE A 489 -28.60 -7.55 -4.08
N PHE A 490 -28.64 -6.45 -4.84
CA PHE A 490 -27.67 -5.38 -4.76
C PHE A 490 -28.29 -4.10 -4.21
N THR A 491 -27.51 -3.39 -3.39
CA THR A 491 -27.86 -2.06 -2.90
C THR A 491 -26.63 -1.14 -2.93
N GLY A 492 -26.84 0.18 -2.94
CA GLY A 492 -25.75 1.13 -2.71
C GLY A 492 -25.24 1.10 -1.26
N ILE A 493 -23.97 1.48 -1.07
CA ILE A 493 -23.31 1.59 0.25
C ILE A 493 -24.12 2.40 1.28
N PRO A 494 -24.76 3.55 0.94
CA PRO A 494 -25.51 4.32 1.94
C PRO A 494 -26.67 3.54 2.57
N TYR A 495 -27.47 2.85 1.75
CA TYR A 495 -28.60 2.05 2.24
C TYR A 495 -28.15 0.81 3.00
N PHE A 496 -27.08 0.14 2.55
CA PHE A 496 -26.49 -0.97 3.29
C PHE A 496 -26.01 -0.51 4.68
N THR A 497 -25.32 0.63 4.75
CA THR A 497 -24.83 1.20 6.02
C THR A 497 -25.98 1.55 6.95
N GLN A 498 -27.07 2.11 6.42
CA GLN A 498 -28.27 2.46 7.19
C GLN A 498 -28.99 1.22 7.73
N THR A 499 -29.04 0.14 6.96
CA THR A 499 -29.75 -1.11 7.33
C THR A 499 -28.86 -2.12 8.04
N PHE A 500 -27.58 -1.79 8.27
CA PHE A 500 -26.57 -2.74 8.75
C PHE A 500 -26.89 -3.37 10.11
N SER A 501 -27.48 -2.62 11.05
CA SER A 501 -27.90 -3.18 12.35
C SER A 501 -28.94 -4.29 12.19
N VAL A 502 -29.91 -4.10 11.30
CA VAL A 502 -30.95 -5.09 10.98
C VAL A 502 -30.35 -6.29 10.24
N ILE A 503 -29.39 -6.06 9.33
CA ILE A 503 -28.64 -7.11 8.65
C ILE A 503 -27.93 -8.00 9.69
N LYS A 504 -27.22 -7.37 10.62
CA LYS A 504 -26.46 -8.04 11.68
C LYS A 504 -27.38 -8.92 12.52
N GLU A 505 -28.47 -8.36 13.04
CA GLU A 505 -29.48 -9.09 13.81
C GLU A 505 -30.04 -10.30 13.05
N LYS A 506 -30.43 -10.11 11.79
CA LYS A 506 -30.97 -11.21 10.97
C LYS A 506 -29.96 -12.32 10.73
N ILE A 507 -28.70 -12.00 10.48
CA ILE A 507 -27.64 -12.99 10.24
C ILE A 507 -27.35 -13.80 11.51
N TYR A 508 -27.25 -13.16 12.68
CA TYR A 508 -27.01 -13.89 13.94
C TYR A 508 -28.16 -14.80 14.35
N ASN A 509 -29.38 -14.51 13.90
CA ASN A 509 -30.58 -15.31 14.17
C ASN A 509 -30.83 -16.41 13.10
N LEU A 510 -29.98 -16.55 12.10
CA LEU A 510 -30.17 -17.55 11.05
C LEU A 510 -29.92 -18.98 11.58
N PRO A 511 -30.84 -19.93 11.32
CA PRO A 511 -30.64 -21.32 11.71
C PRO A 511 -29.58 -21.98 10.82
N GLN A 512 -28.86 -22.96 11.38
CA GLN A 512 -28.01 -23.86 10.61
C GLN A 512 -28.88 -24.95 9.98
N ILE A 513 -28.66 -25.22 8.70
CA ILE A 513 -29.38 -26.21 7.89
C ILE A 513 -28.38 -27.35 7.59
N HIS A 514 -28.88 -28.58 7.50
CA HIS A 514 -28.09 -29.71 7.05
C HIS A 514 -28.49 -30.05 5.61
N SER A 515 -27.74 -29.55 4.62
CA SER A 515 -27.84 -30.00 3.23
C SER A 515 -26.47 -30.43 2.72
N ASN A 516 -26.45 -31.49 1.92
CA ASN A 516 -25.25 -32.03 1.29
C ASN A 516 -24.97 -31.41 -0.09
N ASN A 517 -25.94 -30.71 -0.69
CA ASN A 517 -25.87 -30.22 -2.08
C ASN A 517 -25.65 -28.70 -2.19
N GLY A 518 -25.79 -27.94 -1.10
CA GLY A 518 -25.73 -26.47 -1.12
C GLY A 518 -24.43 -25.90 -1.70
N ALA A 519 -23.31 -26.60 -1.52
CA ALA A 519 -21.98 -26.16 -1.95
C ALA A 519 -21.82 -25.97 -3.46
N GLU A 520 -22.34 -26.88 -4.29
CA GLU A 520 -22.26 -26.75 -5.76
C GLU A 520 -23.02 -25.51 -6.25
N ASN A 521 -24.16 -25.24 -5.60
CA ASN A 521 -25.01 -24.11 -5.93
C ASN A 521 -24.37 -22.77 -5.55
N VAL A 522 -23.50 -22.72 -4.53
CA VAL A 522 -22.75 -21.50 -4.16
C VAL A 522 -21.91 -21.01 -5.34
N ILE A 523 -21.12 -21.90 -5.95
CA ILE A 523 -20.23 -21.54 -7.05
C ILE A 523 -21.03 -21.20 -8.31
N LYS A 524 -22.06 -21.99 -8.65
CA LYS A 524 -22.95 -21.68 -9.79
C LYS A 524 -23.65 -20.32 -9.62
N PHE A 525 -24.09 -20.01 -8.40
CA PHE A 525 -24.70 -18.72 -8.09
C PHE A 525 -23.69 -17.57 -8.15
N ALA A 526 -22.48 -17.76 -7.62
CA ALA A 526 -21.39 -16.80 -7.75
C ALA A 526 -21.13 -16.45 -9.22
N PHE A 527 -21.08 -17.47 -10.09
CA PHE A 527 -20.94 -17.28 -11.52
C PHE A 527 -22.15 -16.58 -12.17
N GLN A 528 -23.38 -16.95 -11.80
CA GLN A 528 -24.61 -16.31 -12.28
C GLN A 528 -24.66 -14.81 -11.92
N ILE A 529 -24.26 -14.46 -10.70
CA ILE A 529 -24.20 -13.06 -10.26
C ILE A 529 -23.07 -12.33 -10.98
N GLY A 530 -21.88 -12.92 -10.98
CA GLY A 530 -20.69 -12.34 -11.57
C GLY A 530 -20.86 -11.98 -13.04
N SER A 531 -21.41 -12.92 -13.81
CA SER A 531 -21.57 -12.80 -15.26
C SER A 531 -22.53 -11.70 -15.72
N ARG A 532 -23.49 -11.28 -14.88
CA ARG A 532 -24.49 -10.27 -15.29
C ARG A 532 -24.04 -8.83 -15.12
N TYR A 533 -23.13 -8.56 -14.18
CA TYR A 533 -22.72 -7.20 -13.82
C TYR A 533 -21.23 -6.92 -13.97
N GLY A 534 -20.40 -7.90 -14.35
CA GLY A 534 -18.95 -7.73 -14.22
C GLY A 534 -18.56 -7.41 -12.78
N SER A 535 -19.13 -8.17 -11.85
CA SER A 535 -18.93 -7.97 -10.41
C SER A 535 -17.60 -8.56 -9.94
N SER A 536 -17.16 -8.16 -8.76
CA SER A 536 -16.20 -8.93 -7.96
C SER A 536 -16.99 -9.81 -7.00
N VAL A 537 -16.78 -11.12 -7.01
CA VAL A 537 -17.40 -12.06 -6.07
C VAL A 537 -16.34 -12.54 -5.09
N LYS A 538 -16.59 -12.35 -3.79
CA LYS A 538 -15.67 -12.68 -2.71
C LYS A 538 -16.28 -13.76 -1.84
N LEU A 539 -15.61 -14.91 -1.73
CA LEU A 539 -16.09 -16.06 -0.98
C LEU A 539 -15.19 -16.28 0.23
N PHE A 540 -15.79 -16.30 1.41
CA PHE A 540 -15.15 -16.54 2.70
C PHE A 540 -15.62 -17.88 3.22
N PHE A 541 -14.76 -18.88 3.16
CA PHE A 541 -15.07 -20.25 3.54
C PHE A 541 -14.38 -20.65 4.83
N ASP A 542 -15.10 -21.30 5.72
CA ASP A 542 -14.43 -22.16 6.67
C ASP A 542 -13.86 -23.40 5.95
N GLU A 543 -13.10 -24.20 6.68
CA GLU A 543 -12.49 -25.41 6.12
C GLU A 543 -13.53 -26.45 5.67
N GLN A 544 -14.67 -26.53 6.35
CA GLN A 544 -15.72 -27.49 6.01
C GLN A 544 -16.36 -27.15 4.67
N ASP A 545 -16.85 -25.93 4.49
CA ASP A 545 -17.47 -25.46 3.24
C ASP A 545 -16.46 -25.47 2.09
N TYR A 546 -15.19 -25.10 2.36
CA TYR A 546 -14.11 -25.22 1.38
C TYR A 546 -13.98 -26.66 0.87
N ASN A 547 -13.87 -27.64 1.78
CA ASN A 547 -13.69 -29.04 1.41
C ASN A 547 -14.88 -29.59 0.62
N ILE A 548 -16.12 -29.22 0.99
CA ILE A 548 -17.31 -29.66 0.25
C ILE A 548 -17.28 -29.10 -1.18
N ILE A 549 -17.03 -27.79 -1.33
CA ILE A 549 -17.02 -27.12 -2.65
C ILE A 549 -15.89 -27.64 -3.53
N ASN A 550 -14.70 -27.83 -2.94
CA ASN A 550 -13.49 -28.21 -3.66
C ASN A 550 -13.52 -29.65 -4.21
N ASN A 551 -14.39 -30.51 -3.68
CA ASN A 551 -14.58 -31.89 -4.15
C ASN A 551 -15.33 -32.00 -5.51
N HIS A 552 -15.95 -30.92 -6.00
CA HIS A 552 -16.66 -30.95 -7.28
C HIS A 552 -15.71 -30.83 -8.48
N LYS A 553 -15.98 -31.62 -9.54
CA LYS A 553 -15.13 -31.69 -10.73
C LYS A 553 -15.15 -30.39 -11.55
N THR A 554 -13.96 -30.00 -11.99
CA THR A 554 -13.57 -28.99 -12.99
C THR A 554 -14.61 -27.90 -13.32
N TYR A 555 -14.43 -26.72 -12.72
CA TYR A 555 -15.18 -25.49 -13.04
C TYR A 555 -14.68 -24.75 -14.28
N LYS A 556 -13.69 -25.29 -15.01
CA LYS A 556 -13.01 -24.61 -16.12
C LYS A 556 -13.96 -24.12 -17.22
N ASP A 557 -14.95 -24.95 -17.60
CA ASP A 557 -15.93 -24.60 -18.62
C ASP A 557 -16.87 -23.46 -18.17
N ILE A 558 -17.02 -23.26 -16.86
CA ILE A 558 -17.90 -22.25 -16.27
C ILE A 558 -17.13 -20.93 -16.02
N CYS A 559 -15.82 -20.99 -15.80
CA CYS A 559 -14.98 -19.80 -15.64
C CYS A 559 -14.91 -18.93 -16.91
N MET A 560 -15.01 -19.55 -18.09
CA MET A 560 -14.89 -18.87 -19.38
C MET A 560 -15.97 -17.78 -19.57
N PRO A 561 -17.29 -18.08 -19.46
CA PRO A 561 -18.34 -17.06 -19.50
C PRO A 561 -18.17 -15.93 -18.47
N VAL A 562 -17.64 -16.26 -17.29
CA VAL A 562 -17.50 -15.30 -16.18
C VAL A 562 -16.40 -14.30 -16.47
N THR A 563 -15.31 -14.79 -17.07
CA THR A 563 -14.20 -13.95 -17.51
C THR A 563 -14.61 -13.08 -18.71
N GLU A 564 -15.44 -13.59 -19.63
CA GLU A 564 -16.03 -12.79 -20.73
C GLU A 564 -16.91 -11.64 -20.22
N SER A 565 -17.53 -11.82 -19.06
CA SER A 565 -18.30 -10.79 -18.37
C SER A 565 -17.46 -9.84 -17.52
N CYS A 566 -16.13 -9.92 -17.56
CA CYS A 566 -15.21 -9.14 -16.70
C CYS A 566 -15.48 -9.33 -15.20
N CYS A 567 -15.83 -10.54 -14.77
CA CYS A 567 -16.03 -10.85 -13.36
C CYS A 567 -14.79 -11.51 -12.75
N GLU A 568 -14.45 -11.06 -11.55
CA GLU A 568 -13.37 -11.57 -10.71
C GLU A 568 -13.97 -12.42 -9.58
N ILE A 569 -13.43 -13.61 -9.32
CA ILE A 569 -13.85 -14.45 -8.19
C ILE A 569 -12.68 -14.75 -7.27
N SER A 570 -12.79 -14.37 -6.01
CA SER A 570 -11.74 -14.58 -5.01
C SER A 570 -12.22 -15.41 -3.83
N PHE A 571 -11.28 -16.12 -3.21
CA PHE A 571 -11.52 -17.03 -2.10
C PHE A 571 -10.60 -16.69 -0.92
N GLN A 572 -11.17 -16.66 0.28
CA GLN A 572 -10.44 -16.71 1.55
C GLN A 572 -10.90 -17.93 2.32
N VAL A 573 -9.96 -18.81 2.65
CA VAL A 573 -10.23 -20.06 3.38
C VAL A 573 -9.66 -19.95 4.79
N PHE A 574 -10.44 -20.32 5.80
CA PHE A 574 -10.07 -20.25 7.21
C PHE A 574 -10.00 -21.66 7.82
N PRO A 575 -8.78 -22.21 8.08
CA PRO A 575 -8.59 -23.53 8.69
C PRO A 575 -9.23 -23.64 10.08
N ASN A 576 -9.76 -24.81 10.44
CA ASN A 576 -10.41 -25.06 11.74
C ASN A 576 -9.42 -25.08 12.91
N ASP A 577 -8.20 -25.57 12.69
CA ASP A 577 -7.16 -25.81 13.72
C ASP A 577 -6.64 -24.55 14.41
N VAL A 578 -7.07 -23.37 13.97
CA VAL A 578 -6.80 -22.12 14.67
C VAL A 578 -7.84 -21.97 15.77
N SER A 579 -7.51 -22.39 16.99
CA SER A 579 -8.26 -22.01 18.19
C SER A 579 -8.47 -20.49 18.17
N PRO A 580 -9.64 -19.97 18.60
CA PRO A 580 -9.77 -18.54 18.81
C PRO A 580 -8.60 -18.15 19.72
N LEU A 581 -7.68 -17.33 19.23
CA LEU A 581 -6.68 -16.69 20.08
C LEU A 581 -7.45 -16.20 21.30
N GLU A 582 -7.03 -16.57 22.51
CA GLU A 582 -7.64 -16.09 23.75
C GLU A 582 -7.65 -14.56 23.68
N ILE A 583 -8.79 -14.02 23.26
CA ILE A 583 -9.05 -12.59 23.30
C ILE A 583 -9.22 -12.34 24.78
N ASP A 584 -8.23 -11.68 25.36
CA ASP A 584 -8.21 -11.28 26.76
C ASP A 584 -9.42 -10.34 27.00
N GLU A 585 -10.57 -10.94 27.32
CA GLU A 585 -11.80 -10.22 27.62
C GLU A 585 -11.64 -9.51 28.96
N ASN A 586 -11.34 -8.20 28.90
CA ASN A 586 -11.57 -7.19 29.94
C ASN A 586 -11.35 -7.60 31.42
N PRO A 587 -10.35 -7.06 32.13
CA PRO A 587 -10.38 -7.05 33.58
C PRO A 587 -11.43 -6.04 34.03
N SER A 588 -12.66 -6.49 34.27
CA SER A 588 -13.65 -5.70 34.99
C SER A 588 -13.11 -5.47 36.42
N PRO A 589 -13.05 -4.22 36.92
CA PRO A 589 -12.55 -3.96 38.26
C PRO A 589 -13.63 -4.40 39.26
N LYS A 590 -13.42 -5.54 39.90
CA LYS A 590 -14.10 -5.86 41.16
C LYS A 590 -13.62 -4.86 42.21
N ILE A 591 -14.42 -3.84 42.46
CA ILE A 591 -14.32 -3.04 43.69
C ILE A 591 -14.80 -3.95 44.83
N SER A 592 -13.85 -4.61 45.51
CA SER A 592 -14.07 -5.17 46.83
C SER A 592 -13.47 -4.21 47.87
N SER A 593 -14.35 -3.52 48.56
CA SER A 593 -14.05 -2.86 49.82
C SER A 593 -13.65 -3.90 50.86
N GLN A 594 -12.42 -3.82 51.38
CA GLN A 594 -12.11 -4.27 52.73
C GLN A 594 -10.82 -3.63 53.23
N ASN A 595 -10.98 -2.73 54.20
CA ASN A 595 -9.96 -2.38 55.17
C ASN A 595 -9.49 -3.66 55.88
N LEU A 596 -8.18 -3.81 56.12
CA LEU A 596 -7.65 -4.15 57.44
C LEU A 596 -6.12 -4.02 57.49
N ASN A 597 -5.69 -3.38 58.58
CA ASN A 597 -4.34 -3.26 59.08
C ASN A 597 -3.59 -4.59 59.15
N GLY A 598 -2.26 -4.55 58.97
CA GLY A 598 -1.38 -5.34 59.83
C GLY A 598 -0.18 -6.03 59.17
N LYS A 599 1.00 -5.52 59.54
CA LYS A 599 2.24 -6.26 59.86
C LYS A 599 2.91 -7.11 58.77
N ILE A 600 4.06 -6.60 58.38
CA ILE A 600 5.22 -7.30 57.81
C ILE A 600 5.71 -8.38 58.78
N PRO A 601 6.07 -9.58 58.29
CA PRO A 601 7.24 -10.26 58.81
C PRO A 601 8.20 -10.74 57.71
N ASN A 602 9.47 -10.75 58.11
CA ASN A 602 10.65 -11.17 57.35
C ASN A 602 10.55 -12.62 56.88
N PHE A 603 10.99 -12.88 55.64
CA PHE A 603 11.32 -14.22 55.17
C PHE A 603 12.74 -14.59 55.58
N THR A 604 12.89 -15.70 56.28
CA THR A 604 14.13 -16.49 56.33
C THR A 604 13.86 -17.84 55.66
N SER A 605 14.88 -18.29 54.94
CA SER A 605 14.98 -19.58 54.26
C SER A 605 15.02 -20.73 55.26
N GLU A 606 14.22 -21.79 55.03
CA GLU A 606 14.68 -23.19 55.04
C GLU A 606 13.50 -24.19 54.96
N THR A 607 13.66 -25.16 54.05
CA THR A 607 13.09 -26.52 53.99
C THR A 607 11.56 -26.72 53.93
N ILE A 608 11.12 -27.56 52.98
CA ILE A 608 10.52 -28.88 53.26
C ILE A 608 10.31 -29.63 51.93
N ASN A 609 10.86 -30.84 51.90
CA ASN A 609 10.62 -31.92 50.94
C ASN A 609 9.22 -32.51 51.10
N ASP A 610 8.84 -33.33 50.12
CA ASP A 610 7.71 -34.27 50.14
C ASP A 610 6.37 -33.68 49.72
N ILE A 611 5.95 -34.02 48.51
CA ILE A 611 4.72 -34.78 48.20
C ILE A 611 4.73 -35.06 46.68
N PHE A 612 5.07 -36.30 46.32
CA PHE A 612 4.64 -36.94 45.09
C PHE A 612 3.81 -38.15 45.48
N PRO A 613 2.64 -38.37 44.86
CA PRO A 613 2.16 -39.70 44.57
C PRO A 613 2.30 -39.95 43.06
N SER A 614 3.00 -41.03 42.76
CA SER A 614 3.05 -41.71 41.48
C SER A 614 1.69 -42.33 41.15
N GLU A 615 1.16 -42.07 39.96
CA GLU A 615 0.24 -43.00 39.29
C GLU A 615 0.57 -43.12 37.80
N THR A 616 0.78 -44.36 37.43
CA THR A 616 0.96 -44.94 36.10
C THR A 616 -0.39 -45.06 35.38
N GLU A 617 -0.40 -44.84 34.06
CA GLU A 617 -0.96 -45.73 33.01
C GLU A 617 -1.59 -45.00 31.80
N ASN A 618 -1.30 -45.57 30.62
CA ASN A 618 -2.08 -45.57 29.38
C ASN A 618 -2.18 -44.25 28.56
N LYS A 619 -1.16 -44.00 27.74
CA LYS A 619 -1.32 -43.24 26.48
C LYS A 619 -1.80 -44.19 25.37
N PRO A 620 -2.88 -43.85 24.63
CA PRO A 620 -3.26 -44.63 23.46
C PRO A 620 -2.22 -44.44 22.35
N VAL A 621 -1.86 -45.55 21.72
CA VAL A 621 -1.06 -45.59 20.48
C VAL A 621 -1.88 -44.89 19.40
N LEU A 622 -1.43 -43.71 18.95
CA LEU A 622 -1.92 -43.10 17.73
C LEU A 622 -1.40 -43.94 16.55
N ASP A 623 -2.32 -44.58 15.84
CA ASP A 623 -2.08 -45.13 14.51
C ASP A 623 -1.66 -43.98 13.59
N TYR A 624 -0.38 -43.93 13.21
CA TYR A 624 0.10 -43.05 12.16
C TYR A 624 -0.48 -43.54 10.83
N LYS A 625 -1.45 -42.81 10.31
CA LYS A 625 -1.87 -42.96 8.91
C LYS A 625 -0.66 -42.71 8.01
N THR A 626 -0.44 -43.60 7.06
CA THR A 626 0.63 -43.56 6.07
C THR A 626 0.53 -42.30 5.20
N GLU A 627 1.67 -41.63 4.94
CA GLU A 627 1.83 -40.42 4.11
C GLU A 627 1.13 -40.48 2.73
N GLU A 628 0.83 -41.67 2.22
CA GLU A 628 0.09 -41.86 0.96
C GLU A 628 -1.38 -41.40 1.02
N GLU A 629 -2.06 -41.42 2.19
CA GLU A 629 -3.45 -40.93 2.28
C GLU A 629 -3.54 -39.39 2.28
N GLU A 630 -2.53 -38.69 2.81
CA GLU A 630 -2.48 -37.21 2.79
C GLU A 630 -2.24 -36.66 1.38
N THR A 631 -1.46 -37.36 0.55
CA THR A 631 -1.25 -36.97 -0.86
C THR A 631 -2.51 -37.06 -1.73
N ASN A 632 -3.49 -37.91 -1.38
CA ASN A 632 -4.74 -38.09 -2.15
C ASN A 632 -5.83 -37.05 -1.83
N ASN A 633 -5.77 -36.35 -0.69
CA ASN A 633 -6.72 -35.29 -0.39
C ASN A 633 -6.30 -33.94 -0.99
N LEU A 634 -5.01 -33.74 -1.27
CA LEU A 634 -4.46 -32.46 -1.72
C LEU A 634 -4.49 -32.23 -3.23
N SER A 635 -4.54 -33.29 -4.05
CA SER A 635 -4.79 -33.15 -5.50
C SER A 635 -6.12 -32.45 -5.81
N LYS A 636 -6.99 -32.30 -4.80
CA LYS A 636 -8.31 -31.67 -4.92
C LYS A 636 -8.25 -30.15 -4.79
N SER A 637 -7.26 -29.53 -4.13
CA SER A 637 -7.19 -28.07 -3.90
C SER A 637 -7.05 -27.22 -5.17
N LYS A 638 -6.76 -27.85 -6.30
CA LYS A 638 -6.50 -27.19 -7.58
C LYS A 638 -7.72 -26.44 -8.12
N THR A 639 -8.93 -26.92 -7.88
CA THR A 639 -10.12 -26.44 -8.61
C THR A 639 -10.49 -24.99 -8.26
N LEU A 640 -10.52 -24.61 -6.98
CA LEU A 640 -10.85 -23.24 -6.58
C LEU A 640 -9.71 -22.25 -6.88
N VAL A 641 -8.46 -22.71 -6.76
CA VAL A 641 -7.25 -21.97 -7.17
C VAL A 641 -7.33 -21.66 -8.67
N GLU A 642 -7.71 -22.63 -9.50
CA GLU A 642 -7.94 -22.44 -10.94
C GLU A 642 -9.03 -21.40 -11.22
N ILE A 643 -10.16 -21.42 -10.49
CA ILE A 643 -11.22 -20.42 -10.67
C ILE A 643 -10.69 -19.01 -10.40
N ALA A 644 -10.03 -18.83 -9.25
CA ALA A 644 -9.43 -17.55 -8.88
C ALA A 644 -8.43 -17.10 -9.95
N ALA A 645 -7.56 -18.02 -10.36
CA ALA A 645 -6.52 -17.77 -11.33
C ALA A 645 -7.05 -17.37 -12.71
N ILE A 646 -8.09 -18.05 -13.21
CA ILE A 646 -8.70 -17.78 -14.52
C ILE A 646 -9.48 -16.47 -14.50
N THR A 647 -10.29 -16.24 -13.46
CA THR A 647 -11.14 -15.04 -13.34
C THR A 647 -10.38 -13.80 -12.88
N GLY A 648 -9.13 -13.96 -12.41
CA GLY A 648 -8.28 -12.87 -11.94
C GLY A 648 -8.53 -12.47 -10.50
N GLY A 649 -9.18 -13.34 -9.74
CA GLY A 649 -9.28 -13.14 -8.30
C GLY A 649 -8.13 -13.77 -7.54
N THR A 650 -8.16 -13.54 -6.24
CA THR A 650 -7.16 -14.02 -5.31
C THR A 650 -7.62 -15.30 -4.61
N PHE A 651 -6.66 -16.13 -4.22
CA PHE A 651 -6.91 -17.27 -3.33
C PHE A 651 -5.95 -17.14 -2.15
N SER A 652 -6.48 -17.14 -0.93
CA SER A 652 -5.66 -17.07 0.26
C SER A 652 -6.17 -17.99 1.36
N ILE A 653 -5.24 -18.58 2.11
CA ILE A 653 -5.52 -19.35 3.31
C ILE A 653 -5.12 -18.49 4.50
N LEU A 654 -6.10 -18.01 5.26
CA LEU A 654 -5.87 -16.98 6.27
C LEU A 654 -6.31 -17.45 7.66
N ARG A 655 -5.60 -16.98 8.68
CA ARG A 655 -6.01 -17.16 10.08
C ARG A 655 -7.01 -16.11 10.56
N LYS A 656 -7.11 -14.98 9.85
CA LYS A 656 -8.03 -13.88 10.14
C LYS A 656 -8.55 -13.27 8.83
N PRO A 657 -9.82 -12.82 8.77
CA PRO A 657 -10.34 -12.15 7.58
C PRO A 657 -9.46 -10.95 7.21
N ASP A 658 -9.20 -10.79 5.91
CA ASP A 658 -8.47 -9.64 5.38
C ASP A 658 -9.38 -8.90 4.41
N PHE A 659 -9.73 -7.66 4.73
CA PHE A 659 -10.61 -6.82 3.92
C PHE A 659 -9.87 -5.63 3.29
N GLU A 660 -8.53 -5.55 3.39
CA GLU A 660 -7.77 -4.42 2.85
C GLU A 660 -7.98 -4.25 1.34
N TYR A 661 -8.14 -5.36 0.63
CA TYR A 661 -8.41 -5.37 -0.81
C TYR A 661 -9.70 -4.62 -1.20
N ILE A 662 -10.70 -4.53 -0.31
CA ILE A 662 -11.97 -3.82 -0.57
C ILE A 662 -11.71 -2.32 -0.76
N ASN A 663 -10.75 -1.79 -0.02
CA ASN A 663 -10.36 -0.38 0.00
C ASN A 663 -9.30 -0.03 -1.07
N SER A 664 -8.80 -1.03 -1.78
CA SER A 664 -7.73 -0.82 -2.76
C SER A 664 -8.27 -0.13 -4.02
N TYR A 665 -7.56 0.89 -4.48
CA TYR A 665 -7.86 1.54 -5.76
C TYR A 665 -7.67 0.52 -6.89
N THR A 666 -8.71 0.34 -7.69
CA THR A 666 -8.73 -0.70 -8.72
C THR A 666 -9.32 -0.20 -10.03
N LEU A 667 -8.83 -0.77 -11.12
CA LEU A 667 -9.34 -0.55 -12.47
C LEU A 667 -10.23 -1.72 -12.84
N HIS A 668 -11.39 -1.44 -13.41
CA HIS A 668 -12.39 -2.43 -13.82
C HIS A 668 -12.49 -2.50 -15.35
N ASP A 669 -13.15 -3.53 -15.88
CA ASP A 669 -13.33 -3.73 -17.32
C ASP A 669 -12.00 -3.52 -18.09
N SER A 670 -10.92 -4.09 -17.55
CA SER A 670 -9.57 -3.77 -17.99
C SER A 670 -9.18 -4.61 -19.22
N PHE A 671 -8.52 -3.98 -20.18
CA PHE A 671 -8.01 -4.65 -21.37
C PHE A 671 -6.64 -4.12 -21.73
N ILE A 672 -5.64 -5.02 -21.74
CA ILE A 672 -4.26 -4.72 -22.09
C ILE A 672 -4.05 -5.06 -23.56
N TYR A 673 -3.80 -4.03 -24.36
CA TYR A 673 -3.39 -4.14 -25.76
C TYR A 673 -1.91 -3.82 -25.88
N ALA A 674 -1.08 -4.81 -26.21
CA ALA A 674 0.37 -4.63 -26.22
C ALA A 674 0.97 -4.97 -27.59
N LYS A 675 1.75 -4.05 -28.14
CA LYS A 675 2.44 -4.18 -29.43
C LYS A 675 3.94 -4.00 -29.25
N GLY A 676 4.66 -5.08 -29.53
CA GLY A 676 6.11 -5.10 -29.47
C GLY A 676 6.75 -4.43 -30.69
N PRO A 677 8.08 -4.27 -30.66
CA PRO A 677 8.81 -3.63 -31.74
C PRO A 677 8.64 -4.37 -33.07
N GLY A 678 8.54 -3.62 -34.17
CA GLY A 678 8.15 -4.14 -35.48
C GLY A 678 6.67 -4.50 -35.63
N GLY A 679 5.83 -4.17 -34.64
CA GLY A 679 4.41 -4.54 -34.63
C GLY A 679 4.15 -5.98 -34.21
N THR A 680 5.13 -6.64 -33.58
CA THR A 680 5.01 -8.03 -33.13
C THR A 680 3.92 -8.20 -32.08
N GLY A 681 3.18 -9.30 -32.17
CA GLY A 681 2.24 -9.72 -31.13
C GLY A 681 2.93 -10.40 -29.95
N LEU A 682 2.21 -10.47 -28.83
CA LEU A 682 2.60 -11.23 -27.64
C LEU A 682 2.63 -12.74 -27.93
N THR A 683 3.76 -13.39 -27.66
CA THR A 683 3.86 -14.85 -27.73
C THR A 683 3.31 -15.51 -26.48
N ASP A 684 3.66 -14.97 -25.31
CA ASP A 684 3.32 -15.55 -24.01
C ASP A 684 3.12 -14.46 -22.94
N TYR A 685 2.49 -14.79 -21.81
CA TYR A 685 2.24 -13.87 -20.71
C TYR A 685 1.92 -14.58 -19.37
N ALA A 686 2.11 -13.88 -18.24
CA ALA A 686 1.72 -14.29 -16.88
C ALA A 686 1.27 -13.08 -16.02
N GLY A 687 0.55 -13.32 -14.91
CA GLY A 687 -0.20 -12.32 -14.10
C GLY A 687 -1.65 -12.74 -13.77
N GLU A 688 -2.48 -11.80 -13.29
CA GLU A 688 -3.87 -12.06 -12.87
C GLU A 688 -4.89 -11.99 -14.02
N GLY A 689 -5.79 -12.99 -14.07
CA GLY A 689 -7.12 -12.88 -14.69
C GLY A 689 -7.13 -12.83 -16.19
N PHE A 690 -6.84 -13.95 -16.84
CA PHE A 690 -6.55 -13.94 -18.25
C PHE A 690 -7.49 -14.76 -19.11
N LEU A 691 -8.09 -14.04 -20.06
CA LEU A 691 -8.40 -14.57 -21.38
C LEU A 691 -7.50 -13.90 -22.42
N LYS A 692 -6.51 -14.64 -22.97
CA LYS A 692 -5.88 -14.21 -24.24
C LYS A 692 -6.94 -14.29 -25.31
N ASN A 693 -7.17 -13.17 -25.97
CA ASN A 693 -7.77 -13.21 -27.30
C ASN A 693 -6.69 -12.88 -28.34
N ALA A 694 -7.02 -13.05 -29.62
CA ALA A 694 -6.06 -12.76 -30.70
C ALA A 694 -5.56 -11.29 -30.70
N LYS A 695 -6.19 -10.39 -29.95
CA LYS A 695 -5.94 -8.94 -29.96
C LYS A 695 -5.22 -8.44 -28.71
N GLY A 696 -5.35 -9.09 -27.56
CA GLY A 696 -4.78 -8.64 -26.29
C GLY A 696 -5.21 -9.50 -25.10
N ILE A 697 -5.09 -8.92 -23.91
CA ILE A 697 -5.34 -9.59 -22.63
C ILE A 697 -6.52 -8.90 -21.96
N CYS A 698 -7.58 -9.64 -21.65
CA CYS A 698 -8.72 -9.14 -20.88
C CYS A 698 -8.51 -9.46 -19.40
N CYS A 699 -8.64 -8.45 -18.55
CA CYS A 699 -8.55 -8.53 -17.09
C CYS A 699 -9.83 -7.96 -16.47
N ALA A 700 -10.54 -8.73 -15.64
CA ALA A 700 -11.72 -8.23 -14.95
C ALA A 700 -11.40 -6.98 -14.11
N LYS A 701 -10.26 -7.05 -13.40
CA LYS A 701 -9.81 -6.02 -12.48
C LYS A 701 -8.28 -5.91 -12.50
N ILE A 702 -7.77 -4.71 -12.25
CA ILE A 702 -6.34 -4.46 -12.00
C ILE A 702 -6.19 -3.61 -10.73
N GLY A 703 -5.61 -4.19 -9.69
CA GLY A 703 -5.28 -3.53 -8.43
C GLY A 703 -3.93 -2.81 -8.45
N VAL A 704 -3.67 -2.05 -7.38
CA VAL A 704 -2.36 -1.42 -7.13
C VAL A 704 -1.29 -2.50 -6.98
N ASN A 705 -0.11 -2.26 -7.55
CA ASN A 705 1.07 -3.14 -7.59
C ASN A 705 0.91 -4.47 -8.34
N GLN A 706 -0.26 -4.76 -8.92
CA GLN A 706 -0.39 -5.93 -9.76
C GLN A 706 0.52 -5.83 -10.97
N THR A 707 1.23 -6.92 -11.24
CA THR A 707 2.27 -6.96 -12.26
C THR A 707 1.98 -8.08 -13.25
N PHE A 708 2.24 -7.76 -14.52
CA PHE A 708 2.06 -8.63 -15.66
C PHE A 708 3.41 -8.89 -16.30
N PHE A 709 3.62 -10.11 -16.77
CA PHE A 709 4.84 -10.52 -17.46
C PHE A 709 4.47 -10.81 -18.91
N LEU A 710 5.16 -10.17 -19.85
CA LEU A 710 4.82 -10.20 -21.27
C LEU A 710 6.03 -10.69 -22.08
N THR A 711 5.80 -11.60 -23.03
CA THR A 711 6.88 -12.18 -23.85
C THR A 711 6.69 -11.84 -25.32
N TYR A 712 7.77 -11.42 -25.96
CA TYR A 712 7.82 -11.12 -27.39
C TYR A 712 8.93 -11.88 -28.12
N PRO A 713 8.73 -12.22 -29.41
CA PRO A 713 9.75 -12.87 -30.21
C PRO A 713 10.77 -11.84 -30.71
N ALA A 714 12.01 -11.98 -30.27
CA ALA A 714 13.06 -10.98 -30.52
C ALA A 714 13.47 -10.90 -32.01
N LYS A 715 13.43 -12.04 -32.71
CA LYS A 715 13.77 -12.14 -34.15
C LYS A 715 12.95 -11.20 -35.05
N ASN A 716 11.73 -10.87 -34.64
CA ASN A 716 10.80 -10.07 -35.43
C ASN A 716 10.81 -8.58 -35.04
N MET A 717 11.66 -8.19 -34.08
CA MET A 717 11.77 -6.81 -33.63
C MET A 717 12.57 -6.00 -34.66
N THR A 718 11.86 -5.24 -35.49
CA THR A 718 12.46 -4.37 -36.52
C THR A 718 12.65 -2.93 -36.05
N THR A 719 11.94 -2.52 -35.00
CA THR A 719 12.06 -1.20 -34.36
C THR A 719 12.54 -1.36 -32.92
N LYS A 720 12.64 -0.25 -32.17
CA LYS A 720 13.08 -0.23 -30.77
C LYS A 720 11.99 0.26 -29.81
N TYR A 721 10.73 0.16 -30.22
CA TYR A 721 9.62 0.77 -29.49
C TYR A 721 8.58 -0.27 -29.13
N LEU A 722 8.18 -0.28 -27.86
CA LEU A 722 7.09 -1.07 -27.31
C LEU A 722 5.97 -0.11 -26.92
N GLN A 723 4.74 -0.43 -27.29
CA GLN A 723 3.57 0.29 -26.81
C GLN A 723 2.62 -0.67 -26.10
N ILE A 724 2.18 -0.28 -24.91
CA ILE A 724 1.10 -0.94 -24.18
C ILE A 724 -0.02 0.09 -24.03
N ALA A 725 -1.24 -0.28 -24.38
CA ALA A 725 -2.44 0.52 -24.16
C ALA A 725 -3.36 -0.26 -23.22
N LEU A 726 -3.62 0.30 -22.04
CA LEU A 726 -4.54 -0.24 -21.06
C LEU A 726 -5.86 0.52 -21.16
N PHE A 727 -6.92 -0.16 -21.58
CA PHE A 727 -8.29 0.34 -21.53
C PHE A 727 -8.89 -0.07 -20.20
N TYR A 728 -9.59 0.84 -19.52
CA TYR A 728 -10.17 0.53 -18.22
C TYR A 728 -11.30 1.49 -17.82
N THR A 729 -12.07 1.06 -16.83
CA THR A 729 -13.07 1.85 -16.12
C THR A 729 -12.63 2.06 -14.67
N THR A 730 -12.64 3.30 -14.22
CA THR A 730 -12.34 3.67 -12.81
C THR A 730 -13.53 3.40 -11.89
N GLU A 731 -13.31 3.41 -10.58
CA GLU A 731 -14.38 3.26 -9.58
C GLU A 731 -15.48 4.33 -9.65
N VAL A 732 -15.15 5.51 -10.19
CA VAL A 732 -16.12 6.59 -10.43
C VAL A 732 -16.79 6.50 -11.81
N CYS A 733 -16.76 5.31 -12.41
CA CYS A 733 -17.37 4.98 -13.71
C CYS A 733 -16.79 5.78 -14.89
N SER A 734 -15.62 6.40 -14.72
CA SER A 734 -14.93 7.07 -15.81
C SER A 734 -14.10 6.09 -16.62
N ARG A 735 -14.24 6.15 -17.94
CA ARG A 735 -13.58 5.24 -18.88
C ARG A 735 -12.41 5.91 -19.54
N LYS A 736 -11.27 5.21 -19.53
CA LYS A 736 -10.00 5.75 -19.95
C LYS A 736 -9.21 4.73 -20.74
N VAL A 737 -8.27 5.26 -21.52
CA VAL A 737 -7.13 4.51 -22.05
C VAL A 737 -5.87 5.15 -21.50
N ARG A 738 -4.99 4.33 -20.91
CA ARG A 738 -3.63 4.70 -20.55
C ARG A 738 -2.69 4.13 -21.57
N VAL A 739 -1.88 4.97 -22.20
CA VAL A 739 -0.91 4.54 -23.21
C VAL A 739 0.48 4.68 -22.64
N PHE A 740 1.27 3.61 -22.71
CA PHE A 740 2.65 3.53 -22.27
C PHE A 740 3.55 3.30 -23.48
N ASN A 741 4.57 4.14 -23.67
CA ASN A 741 5.46 4.09 -24.82
C ASN A 741 6.90 3.96 -24.34
N LEU A 742 7.46 2.75 -24.43
CA LEU A 742 8.84 2.48 -24.04
C LEU A 742 9.73 2.48 -25.27
N LYS A 743 10.80 3.27 -25.24
CA LYS A 743 11.93 3.15 -26.15
C LYS A 743 12.99 2.25 -25.53
N LEU A 744 13.40 1.22 -26.26
CA LEU A 744 14.48 0.31 -25.89
C LEU A 744 15.81 0.95 -26.29
N ASP A 745 16.55 1.43 -25.30
CA ASP A 745 17.85 2.04 -25.49
C ASP A 745 18.94 0.99 -25.70
N ASN A 746 19.96 1.27 -26.50
CA ASN A 746 20.97 0.28 -26.90
C ASN A 746 21.81 -0.31 -25.75
N ASN A 747 21.65 0.17 -24.51
CA ASN A 747 22.51 -0.15 -23.36
C ASN A 747 21.73 -0.76 -22.19
N CYS A 748 20.79 -1.68 -22.45
CA CYS A 748 20.19 -2.41 -21.34
C CYS A 748 21.10 -3.53 -20.87
N GLN A 749 21.40 -3.50 -19.59
CA GLN A 749 22.07 -4.59 -18.89
C GLN A 749 21.03 -5.64 -18.50
N TYR A 750 21.47 -6.90 -18.38
CA TYR A 750 20.66 -7.98 -17.81
C TYR A 750 20.23 -7.60 -16.40
N ASN A 751 18.91 -7.60 -16.14
CA ASN A 751 18.40 -7.41 -14.79
C ASN A 751 18.04 -8.77 -14.21
N GLU A 752 19.00 -9.38 -13.50
CA GLU A 752 18.85 -10.72 -12.90
C GLU A 752 17.60 -10.84 -12.03
N GLY A 753 17.31 -9.83 -11.19
CA GLY A 753 16.15 -9.82 -10.32
C GLY A 753 14.81 -9.80 -11.08
N VAL A 754 14.75 -9.08 -12.21
CA VAL A 754 13.56 -9.07 -13.08
C VAL A 754 13.44 -10.38 -13.87
N ILE A 755 14.56 -10.98 -14.27
CA ILE A 755 14.57 -12.29 -14.93
C ILE A 755 14.05 -13.38 -13.99
N ASP A 756 14.52 -13.45 -12.75
CA ASP A 756 14.04 -14.45 -11.78
C ASP A 756 12.54 -14.29 -11.52
N LYS A 757 12.06 -13.05 -11.30
CA LYS A 757 10.61 -12.77 -11.17
C LYS A 757 9.82 -13.18 -12.41
N TYR A 758 10.31 -12.86 -13.59
CA TYR A 758 9.67 -13.22 -14.87
C TYR A 758 9.57 -14.74 -15.04
N VAL A 759 10.68 -15.47 -14.81
CA VAL A 759 10.69 -16.93 -14.94
C VAL A 759 9.77 -17.55 -13.89
N CYS A 760 9.84 -17.07 -12.65
CA CYS A 760 9.01 -17.54 -11.56
C CYS A 760 7.52 -17.37 -11.89
N ALA A 761 7.11 -16.20 -12.39
CA ALA A 761 5.73 -15.96 -12.78
C ALA A 761 5.24 -16.85 -13.94
N MET A 762 6.09 -17.09 -14.94
CA MET A 762 5.77 -17.99 -16.06
C MET A 762 5.62 -19.45 -15.61
N VAL A 763 6.53 -19.92 -14.75
CA VAL A 763 6.48 -21.27 -14.16
C VAL A 763 5.28 -21.42 -13.24
N SER A 764 4.97 -20.41 -12.41
CA SER A 764 3.75 -20.36 -11.60
C SER A 764 2.49 -20.46 -12.46
N ASN A 765 2.44 -19.73 -13.58
CA ASN A 765 1.30 -19.77 -14.48
C ASN A 765 1.11 -21.17 -15.09
N SER A 766 2.19 -21.82 -15.56
CA SER A 766 2.14 -23.21 -16.03
C SER A 766 1.72 -24.19 -14.91
N LEU A 767 2.22 -23.99 -13.69
CA LEU A 767 1.85 -24.83 -12.54
C LEU A 767 0.35 -24.76 -12.20
N ILE A 768 -0.22 -23.56 -12.27
CA ILE A 768 -1.64 -23.31 -11.95
C ILE A 768 -2.54 -23.82 -13.08
N VAL A 769 -2.22 -23.47 -14.33
CA VAL A 769 -3.10 -23.70 -15.48
C VAL A 769 -2.95 -25.11 -16.06
N GLU A 770 -1.74 -25.66 -16.01
CA GLU A 770 -1.39 -26.94 -16.62
C GLU A 770 -1.13 -27.98 -15.53
N SER A 771 0.13 -28.38 -15.31
CA SER A 771 0.53 -29.36 -14.31
C SER A 771 1.91 -29.01 -13.74
N LYS A 772 2.27 -29.70 -12.65
CA LYS A 772 3.61 -29.59 -12.07
C LYS A 772 4.70 -30.07 -13.05
N GLU A 773 4.45 -31.13 -13.83
CA GLU A 773 5.45 -31.59 -14.80
C GLU A 773 5.68 -30.57 -15.91
N SER A 774 4.64 -29.90 -16.39
CA SER A 774 4.78 -28.81 -17.36
C SER A 774 5.58 -27.64 -16.79
N ALA A 775 5.31 -27.26 -15.54
CA ALA A 775 6.04 -26.19 -14.86
C ALA A 775 7.53 -26.52 -14.68
N GLU A 776 7.86 -27.76 -14.29
CA GLU A 776 9.25 -28.23 -14.17
C GLU A 776 9.96 -28.27 -15.53
N LYS A 777 9.27 -28.71 -16.59
CA LYS A 777 9.81 -28.67 -17.95
C LYS A 777 10.11 -27.23 -18.38
N LEU A 778 9.17 -26.31 -18.15
CA LEU A 778 9.32 -24.90 -18.48
C LEU A 778 10.46 -24.25 -17.69
N TYR A 779 10.59 -24.58 -16.40
CA TYR A 779 11.71 -24.15 -15.57
C TYR A 779 13.05 -24.63 -16.13
N ASN A 780 13.17 -25.90 -16.51
CA ASN A 780 14.39 -26.44 -17.11
C ASN A 780 14.74 -25.77 -18.45
N GLU A 781 13.73 -25.44 -19.26
CA GLU A 781 13.93 -24.65 -20.48
C GLU A 781 14.47 -23.25 -20.16
N TYR A 782 13.92 -22.55 -19.16
CA TYR A 782 14.41 -21.23 -18.75
C TYR A 782 15.79 -21.26 -18.08
N LYS A 783 16.07 -22.26 -17.24
CA LYS A 783 17.39 -22.48 -16.63
C LYS A 783 18.47 -22.68 -17.70
N ASN A 784 18.14 -23.40 -18.77
CA ASN A 784 19.03 -23.57 -19.91
C ASN A 784 19.18 -22.29 -20.75
N LYS A 785 18.15 -21.44 -20.84
CA LYS A 785 18.18 -20.15 -21.53
C LYS A 785 18.97 -19.09 -20.76
N PHE A 786 18.87 -19.07 -19.43
CA PHE A 786 19.46 -18.09 -18.52
C PHE A 786 20.51 -18.73 -17.60
N LYS A 787 21.50 -19.41 -18.18
CA LYS A 787 22.47 -20.24 -17.40
C LYS A 787 23.25 -19.45 -16.35
N ASP A 788 23.45 -18.17 -16.58
CA ASP A 788 24.25 -17.29 -15.72
C ASP A 788 23.42 -16.56 -14.66
N VAL A 789 22.08 -16.74 -14.65
CA VAL A 789 21.18 -16.07 -13.71
C VAL A 789 20.74 -17.04 -12.63
N ASN A 790 20.81 -16.61 -11.36
CA ASN A 790 20.29 -17.38 -10.24
C ASN A 790 18.75 -17.29 -10.19
N LEU A 791 18.06 -18.41 -10.46
CA LEU A 791 16.60 -18.51 -10.47
C LEU A 791 16.04 -18.95 -9.10
N PHE A 792 16.45 -18.27 -8.04
CA PHE A 792 16.20 -18.65 -6.65
C PHE A 792 14.71 -18.75 -6.32
N LEU A 793 13.91 -17.77 -6.76
CA LEU A 793 12.48 -17.73 -6.47
C LEU A 793 11.75 -18.93 -7.10
N THR A 794 12.11 -19.24 -8.35
CA THR A 794 11.53 -20.38 -9.08
C THR A 794 11.93 -21.72 -8.46
N GLU A 795 13.19 -21.86 -8.03
CA GLU A 795 13.65 -23.06 -7.33
C GLU A 795 12.93 -23.26 -5.99
N ASN A 796 12.70 -22.20 -5.23
CA ASN A 796 11.96 -22.27 -3.98
C ASN A 796 10.49 -22.62 -4.19
N LEU A 797 9.87 -22.09 -5.25
CA LEU A 797 8.51 -22.46 -5.63
C LEU A 797 8.41 -23.98 -5.85
N LEU A 798 9.24 -24.53 -6.73
CA LEU A 798 9.16 -25.96 -7.10
C LEU A 798 9.54 -26.90 -5.94
N LYS A 799 10.33 -26.44 -4.96
CA LYS A 799 10.64 -27.17 -3.72
C LYS A 799 9.53 -27.08 -2.67
N THR A 800 8.62 -26.11 -2.76
CA THR A 800 7.53 -25.95 -1.78
C THR A 800 6.57 -27.13 -1.86
N LYS A 801 6.18 -27.67 -0.71
CA LYS A 801 5.23 -28.80 -0.63
C LYS A 801 3.82 -28.34 -0.99
N SER A 802 3.00 -29.29 -1.41
CA SER A 802 1.56 -29.05 -1.54
C SER A 802 0.94 -28.91 -0.13
N PRO A 803 -0.05 -28.02 0.10
CA PRO A 803 -0.76 -27.19 -0.86
C PRO A 803 -0.16 -25.78 -1.03
N GLU A 804 0.78 -25.39 -0.17
CA GLU A 804 1.41 -24.07 -0.12
C GLU A 804 2.02 -23.64 -1.46
N ILE A 805 2.46 -24.60 -2.28
CA ILE A 805 3.00 -24.32 -3.61
C ILE A 805 2.02 -23.52 -4.48
N TYR A 806 0.71 -23.78 -4.39
CA TYR A 806 -0.30 -23.10 -5.21
C TYR A 806 -0.58 -21.68 -4.71
N GLU A 807 -0.54 -21.46 -3.41
CA GLU A 807 -0.62 -20.13 -2.81
C GLU A 807 0.59 -19.28 -3.22
N LYS A 808 1.80 -19.84 -3.10
CA LYS A 808 3.03 -19.20 -3.57
C LYS A 808 3.00 -18.97 -5.08
N ALA A 809 2.48 -19.92 -5.86
CA ALA A 809 2.37 -19.79 -7.30
C ALA A 809 1.48 -18.59 -7.68
N ILE A 810 0.31 -18.44 -7.07
CA ILE A 810 -0.57 -17.27 -7.29
C ILE A 810 0.19 -15.99 -6.93
N SER A 811 0.77 -15.92 -5.74
CA SER A 811 1.55 -14.76 -5.29
C SER A 811 2.66 -14.36 -6.26
N TYR A 812 3.44 -15.33 -6.73
CA TYR A 812 4.58 -15.11 -7.63
C TYR A 812 4.15 -14.77 -9.05
N ARG A 813 3.07 -15.40 -9.55
CA ARG A 813 2.47 -15.06 -10.84
C ARG A 813 2.05 -13.59 -10.88
N ASP A 814 1.55 -13.07 -9.76
CA ASP A 814 0.94 -11.74 -9.66
C ASP A 814 1.98 -10.64 -9.29
N GLY A 815 3.26 -11.05 -9.19
CA GLY A 815 4.39 -10.15 -8.98
C GLY A 815 4.61 -9.72 -7.54
N TYR A 816 4.32 -10.59 -6.56
CA TYR A 816 4.45 -10.35 -5.12
C TYR A 816 3.45 -9.34 -4.55
N THR A 817 2.18 -9.40 -4.98
CA THR A 817 1.11 -8.57 -4.41
C THR A 817 0.59 -9.05 -3.06
N LEU A 818 0.89 -10.29 -2.65
CA LEU A 818 0.50 -10.75 -1.32
C LEU A 818 1.38 -10.10 -0.27
N HIS A 819 0.71 -9.46 0.70
CA HIS A 819 1.20 -9.20 2.04
C HIS A 819 1.84 -10.50 2.58
N ALA A 820 3.13 -10.71 2.32
CA ALA A 820 3.85 -11.83 2.90
C ALA A 820 3.77 -11.64 4.41
N LYS A 821 2.85 -12.33 5.10
CA LYS A 821 2.93 -12.53 6.54
C LYS A 821 4.01 -13.57 6.76
N ALA A 822 4.75 -13.41 7.87
CA ALA A 822 5.90 -14.23 8.20
C ALA A 822 5.62 -15.73 7.97
N ASP A 823 6.54 -16.39 7.28
CA ASP A 823 6.62 -17.84 7.24
C ASP A 823 6.73 -18.35 8.69
N PRO A 824 5.80 -19.18 9.19
CA PRO A 824 5.90 -19.76 10.52
C PRO A 824 7.06 -20.79 10.66
N LEU A 825 7.79 -21.07 9.59
CA LEU A 825 8.91 -22.04 9.54
C LEU A 825 10.30 -21.41 9.71
N SER A 826 10.41 -20.09 9.95
CA SER A 826 11.72 -19.42 10.05
C SER A 826 12.45 -19.57 11.40
N ASP A 827 11.85 -20.28 12.37
CA ASP A 827 12.45 -20.51 13.70
C ASP A 827 13.34 -21.77 13.79
N GLU A 828 13.35 -22.68 12.80
CA GLU A 828 14.12 -23.94 12.87
C GLU A 828 15.49 -23.94 12.14
N ILE A 829 15.91 -22.86 11.46
CA ILE A 829 17.19 -22.82 10.71
C ILE A 829 18.24 -21.92 11.40
N VAL A 830 18.27 -21.90 12.73
CA VAL A 830 19.39 -21.34 13.50
C VAL A 830 19.93 -22.40 14.46
N SER A 831 20.49 -23.47 13.91
CA SER A 831 21.45 -24.33 14.61
C SER A 831 22.40 -25.03 13.62
N VAL A 832 23.24 -24.26 12.92
CA VAL A 832 24.57 -24.68 12.42
C VAL A 832 25.53 -23.49 12.50
#